data_AF-A0A4U0ZBA6-F1
#
_entry.id   AF-A0A4U0ZBA6-F1
#
_cell.length_a   1.000
_cell.length_b   1.000
_cell.length_c   1.000
_cell.angle_alpha   90.00
_cell.angle_beta   90.00
_cell.angle_gamma   90.00
#
_symmetry.space_group_name_H-M   'P 1'
#
loop_
_entity.id
_entity.type
_entity.pdbx_description
1 polymer ?
#
loop_
_entity_poly.entity_id
_entity_poly.type
_entity_poly.pdbx_seq_one_letter_code
_entity_poly.pdbx_strand_id
1 'polypeptide(L)'
;MKKVRMSLTAAVIAISACSSDENNVNTPPVVEAGERQTIDERSMVVLQGNASDTQGSVSVQWEQISGETVDIEDANTLTASFRAPSTSDDETLVFRLTATDGEGVTASDDVTVVVNDRRASSQGINEDANERRERVNNDRDDDNDFVDNREVRTIDGSLNNNANPLWGAAFTQLKRWGEPDYENGISTMSGVNRPSARLISNNIHHQETGEVIPNNFGTSDFVWQWGQFIDHDFGLTDGLEEIADISVPTGDPFFDPQSTGSATILFSRAIFDHDTGTSTRNPREQENELTAWIDGSMIYGSDEQRASAIRVGEDSPYLATSEGNLLPFNTSGQTNGNAFGVEDDELFLGGEVRANEQVGLTVMHTLWVREHNRLAAILAEQSPRASGEEIFQAARRLVIAELQAITYNEYLPALIGDNALSRYEGYDNTVDPGLYNAFSVAAFRHGHSLINDQILRLDAQGNTIDEGNLSVREVFFTAPSILTNEQSIEPILRGLAGQLHQAIDVKVTSELRNFLFGSPGQGGLDLVALNIQRGRDHGVPSYNDMRDQFGLARKQSFSEVTSDTELQVALEATYASVDDIDLFTGGLAEDPVAEEGSQLGPLFRAMVTEQFEALRDGDRFWYQNYLTDEELDMIDGVTLADVIRNNTGIGNEIPDNVFYVNDSTN
;
A
#
# COMPACT_ATOMS: atom_id res chain seq x y z
N MET A 1 59.79 -27.28 46.68
CA MET A 1 58.40 -26.89 47.04
C MET A 1 58.40 -25.60 47.84
N LYS A 2 58.07 -24.48 47.19
CA LYS A 2 57.46 -23.24 47.72
C LYS A 2 57.38 -22.24 46.57
N LYS A 3 56.16 -21.76 46.27
CA LYS A 3 55.91 -20.55 45.45
C LYS A 3 56.54 -19.35 46.17
N VAL A 4 57.10 -18.38 45.43
CA VAL A 4 56.93 -16.93 45.67
C VAL A 4 57.24 -16.17 44.37
N ARG A 5 56.48 -15.09 44.21
CA ARG A 5 56.25 -14.13 43.12
C ARG A 5 57.18 -12.91 43.24
N MET A 6 57.04 -11.97 42.29
CA MET A 6 57.40 -10.53 42.34
C MET A 6 58.88 -10.16 42.10
N SER A 7 59.25 -9.02 41.51
CA SER A 7 58.59 -7.91 40.81
C SER A 7 59.65 -6.82 40.51
N LEU A 8 59.51 -6.10 39.38
CA LEU A 8 59.90 -4.70 39.08
C LEU A 8 61.36 -4.20 39.35
N THR A 9 62.05 -3.59 38.36
CA THR A 9 62.02 -2.15 37.96
C THR A 9 63.25 -1.74 37.13
N ALA A 10 63.02 -0.87 36.14
CA ALA A 10 63.85 0.04 35.32
C ALA A 10 65.37 0.25 35.52
N ALA A 11 66.11 0.43 34.41
CA ALA A 11 66.83 1.68 34.03
C ALA A 11 67.73 1.51 32.77
N VAL A 12 67.95 2.63 32.08
CA VAL A 12 68.48 2.84 30.72
C VAL A 12 70.03 2.92 30.68
N ILE A 13 70.66 2.55 29.55
CA ILE A 13 71.68 3.29 28.75
C ILE A 13 72.65 2.35 27.98
N ALA A 14 72.53 2.45 26.65
CA ALA A 14 73.44 2.25 25.50
C ALA A 14 74.79 1.50 25.62
N ILE A 15 75.12 0.69 24.59
CA ILE A 15 76.36 0.76 23.79
C ILE A 15 76.25 -0.12 22.51
N SER A 16 76.69 0.49 21.40
CA SER A 16 77.23 -0.04 20.13
C SER A 16 76.44 -0.95 19.20
N ALA A 17 76.25 -0.38 18.01
CA ALA A 17 75.99 -0.93 16.69
C ALA A 17 76.59 -2.32 16.37
N CYS A 18 75.79 -3.10 15.66
CA CYS A 18 76.25 -3.87 14.51
C CYS A 18 75.08 -3.94 13.51
N SER A 19 75.28 -3.37 12.31
CA SER A 19 74.38 -3.59 11.18
C SER A 19 74.62 -4.99 10.60
N SER A 20 73.55 -5.73 10.39
CA SER A 20 73.53 -6.82 9.42
C SER A 20 72.10 -6.95 8.92
N ASP A 21 71.87 -6.43 7.71
CA ASP A 21 70.86 -6.82 6.73
C ASP A 21 69.85 -7.89 7.20
N GLU A 22 68.70 -7.44 7.72
CA GLU A 22 67.47 -8.19 7.49
C GLU A 22 67.01 -7.80 6.09
N ASN A 23 67.07 -8.76 5.16
CA ASN A 23 66.32 -8.69 3.91
C ASN A 23 64.89 -8.27 4.25
N ASN A 24 64.51 -7.03 3.93
CA ASN A 24 63.14 -6.59 4.02
C ASN A 24 62.37 -7.33 2.92
N VAL A 25 61.94 -8.56 3.21
CA VAL A 25 61.16 -9.37 2.28
C VAL A 25 59.82 -8.67 2.15
N ASN A 26 59.56 -8.12 0.98
CA ASN A 26 58.29 -7.49 0.68
C ASN A 26 57.15 -8.50 0.89
N THR A 27 56.16 -8.13 1.69
CA THR A 27 55.01 -8.97 2.03
C THR A 27 53.80 -8.46 1.27
N PRO A 28 52.98 -9.33 0.65
CA PRO A 28 51.79 -8.87 -0.06
C PRO A 28 50.86 -8.04 0.84
N PRO A 29 50.11 -7.08 0.27
CA PRO A 29 49.04 -6.38 0.97
C PRO A 29 48.01 -7.32 1.60
N VAL A 30 47.32 -6.82 2.63
CA VAL A 30 46.08 -7.42 3.15
C VAL A 30 44.90 -6.73 2.49
N VAL A 31 43.96 -7.50 1.95
CA VAL A 31 42.79 -6.99 1.24
C VAL A 31 41.53 -7.77 1.64
N GLU A 32 40.42 -7.05 1.78
CA GLU A 32 39.09 -7.58 2.10
C GLU A 32 38.08 -6.91 1.16
N ALA A 33 37.32 -7.69 0.39
CA ALA A 33 36.36 -7.17 -0.59
C ALA A 33 34.97 -6.86 0.00
N GLY A 34 34.79 -7.08 1.30
CA GLY A 34 33.53 -6.84 1.99
C GLY A 34 32.61 -8.07 2.05
N GLU A 35 31.46 -7.91 2.71
CA GLU A 35 30.49 -8.98 2.92
C GLU A 35 29.61 -9.21 1.67
N ARG A 36 29.05 -10.41 1.58
CA ARG A 36 28.04 -10.75 0.55
C ARG A 36 26.85 -9.78 0.62
N GLN A 37 26.40 -9.31 -0.54
CA GLN A 37 25.22 -8.46 -0.67
C GLN A 37 24.12 -9.21 -1.41
N THR A 38 22.87 -8.91 -1.06
CA THR A 38 21.67 -9.33 -1.79
C THR A 38 20.91 -8.05 -2.08
N ILE A 39 20.77 -7.71 -3.36
CA ILE A 39 20.28 -6.44 -3.85
C ILE A 39 19.28 -6.74 -4.97
N ASP A 40 18.32 -5.84 -5.20
CA ASP A 40 17.36 -5.99 -6.29
C ASP A 40 17.96 -5.56 -7.63
N GLU A 41 17.49 -6.14 -8.74
CA GLU A 41 17.88 -5.71 -10.09
C GLU A 41 17.74 -4.19 -10.28
N ARG A 42 18.58 -3.61 -11.15
CA ARG A 42 18.61 -2.17 -11.47
C ARG A 42 18.91 -1.20 -10.31
N SER A 43 19.08 -1.69 -9.08
CA SER A 43 19.48 -0.88 -7.91
C SER A 43 20.95 -0.48 -7.95
N MET A 44 21.30 0.61 -7.25
CA MET A 44 22.70 0.99 -7.06
C MET A 44 23.35 0.09 -6.00
N VAL A 45 24.44 -0.55 -6.38
CA VAL A 45 25.25 -1.39 -5.50
C VAL A 45 26.53 -0.64 -5.14
N VAL A 46 26.89 -0.63 -3.86
CA VAL A 46 28.16 -0.05 -3.38
C VAL A 46 29.07 -1.17 -2.91
N LEU A 47 30.21 -1.32 -3.57
CA LEU A 47 31.28 -2.23 -3.17
C LEU A 47 32.22 -1.50 -2.22
N GLN A 48 32.27 -1.94 -0.98
CA GLN A 48 33.15 -1.37 0.05
C GLN A 48 34.19 -2.41 0.47
N GLY A 49 35.44 -2.15 0.12
CA GLY A 49 36.56 -2.99 0.52
C GLY A 49 37.57 -2.27 1.38
N ASN A 50 38.52 -3.02 1.90
CA ASN A 50 39.64 -2.52 2.69
C ASN A 50 40.95 -3.08 2.12
N ALA A 51 42.01 -2.26 2.12
CA ALA A 51 43.34 -2.70 1.73
C ALA A 51 44.40 -1.98 2.56
N SER A 52 45.39 -2.72 3.05
CA SER A 52 46.49 -2.18 3.83
C SER A 52 47.80 -2.93 3.58
N ASP A 53 48.92 -2.24 3.75
CA ASP A 53 50.25 -2.80 3.58
C ASP A 53 51.17 -2.28 4.69
N THR A 54 52.05 -3.14 5.21
CA THR A 54 52.93 -2.78 6.34
C THR A 54 54.17 -1.99 5.92
N GLN A 55 54.45 -1.95 4.62
CA GLN A 55 55.65 -1.41 3.98
C GLN A 55 55.34 -0.15 3.13
N GLY A 56 54.07 0.20 2.90
CA GLY A 56 53.72 1.44 2.22
C GLY A 56 52.25 1.65 1.91
N SER A 57 51.98 2.58 0.99
CA SER A 57 50.64 2.82 0.44
C SER A 57 50.31 1.78 -0.63
N VAL A 58 49.03 1.38 -0.71
CA VAL A 58 48.51 0.49 -1.74
C VAL A 58 47.70 1.25 -2.79
N SER A 59 47.72 0.75 -4.01
CA SER A 59 46.74 1.09 -5.05
C SER A 59 45.73 -0.05 -5.17
N VAL A 60 44.48 0.24 -5.53
CA VAL A 60 43.41 -0.75 -5.61
C VAL A 60 42.68 -0.72 -6.94
N GLN A 61 42.11 -1.85 -7.33
CA GLN A 61 41.29 -1.99 -8.53
C GLN A 61 40.20 -3.05 -8.31
N TRP A 62 38.96 -2.68 -8.66
CA TRP A 62 37.82 -3.57 -8.79
C TRP A 62 37.72 -4.12 -10.20
N GLU A 63 37.38 -5.40 -10.30
CA GLU A 63 37.08 -6.11 -11.54
C GLU A 63 35.88 -7.05 -11.34
N GLN A 64 34.97 -7.11 -12.30
CA GLN A 64 33.91 -8.10 -12.30
C GLN A 64 34.45 -9.44 -12.81
N ILE A 65 34.22 -10.51 -12.05
CA ILE A 65 34.71 -11.87 -12.33
C ILE A 65 33.66 -12.73 -13.03
N SER A 66 32.39 -12.59 -12.67
CA SER A 66 31.28 -13.35 -13.27
C SER A 66 29.93 -12.65 -13.13
N GLY A 67 28.96 -13.13 -13.92
CA GLY A 67 27.61 -12.58 -14.04
C GLY A 67 27.47 -11.62 -15.22
N GLU A 68 26.27 -11.07 -15.40
CA GLU A 68 25.94 -10.09 -16.42
C GLU A 68 26.79 -8.83 -16.24
N THR A 69 27.30 -8.29 -17.34
CA THR A 69 28.34 -7.25 -17.29
C THR A 69 27.77 -5.92 -16.84
N VAL A 70 28.41 -5.29 -15.84
CA VAL A 70 28.01 -3.97 -15.32
C VAL A 70 29.13 -2.94 -15.48
N ASP A 71 28.75 -1.68 -15.63
CA ASP A 71 29.69 -0.56 -15.60
C ASP A 71 30.02 -0.19 -14.15
N ILE A 72 31.28 -0.43 -13.74
CA ILE A 72 31.76 -0.11 -12.39
C ILE A 72 32.32 1.32 -12.37
N GLU A 73 31.64 2.20 -11.65
CA GLU A 73 32.10 3.55 -11.33
C GLU A 73 33.10 3.52 -10.17
N ASP A 74 34.12 4.39 -10.24
CA ASP A 74 35.18 4.53 -9.23
C ASP A 74 35.93 3.23 -8.88
N ALA A 75 36.07 2.35 -9.89
CA ALA A 75 36.71 1.03 -9.76
C ALA A 75 38.15 1.06 -9.22
N ASN A 76 38.85 2.21 -9.24
CA ASN A 76 40.20 2.36 -8.72
C ASN A 76 40.28 2.91 -7.28
N THR A 77 39.17 2.88 -6.54
CA THR A 77 39.09 3.31 -5.13
C THR A 77 38.59 2.18 -4.23
N LEU A 78 38.68 2.35 -2.90
CA LEU A 78 38.14 1.37 -1.93
C LEU A 78 36.61 1.34 -1.89
N THR A 79 35.95 2.32 -2.50
CA THR A 79 34.49 2.41 -2.60
C THR A 79 34.12 2.57 -4.07
N ALA A 80 33.72 1.47 -4.70
CA ALA A 80 33.22 1.48 -6.07
C ALA A 80 31.71 1.31 -6.08
N SER A 81 31.06 1.65 -7.18
CA SER A 81 29.63 1.39 -7.34
C SER A 81 29.29 0.95 -8.75
N PHE A 82 28.16 0.29 -8.90
CA PHE A 82 27.61 -0.06 -10.20
C PHE A 82 26.08 -0.14 -10.10
N ARG A 83 25.42 -0.16 -11.24
CA ARG A 83 23.98 -0.44 -11.30
C ARG A 83 23.76 -1.93 -11.56
N ALA A 84 23.02 -2.60 -10.69
CA ALA A 84 22.66 -4.00 -10.88
C ALA A 84 22.00 -4.19 -12.26
N PRO A 85 22.34 -5.25 -13.00
CA PRO A 85 21.76 -5.54 -14.30
C PRO A 85 20.28 -5.83 -14.14
N SER A 86 19.53 -5.75 -15.24
CA SER A 86 18.19 -6.33 -15.26
C SER A 86 18.28 -7.82 -15.53
N THR A 87 17.52 -8.61 -14.78
CA THR A 87 17.58 -10.07 -14.83
C THR A 87 16.19 -10.64 -15.12
N SER A 88 16.12 -11.92 -15.50
CA SER A 88 14.84 -12.64 -15.69
C SER A 88 14.65 -13.78 -14.70
N ASP A 89 15.61 -13.93 -13.80
CA ASP A 89 15.74 -14.87 -12.70
C ASP A 89 16.78 -14.26 -11.73
N ASP A 90 16.79 -14.67 -10.46
CA ASP A 90 17.84 -14.27 -9.53
C ASP A 90 19.24 -14.56 -10.11
N GLU A 91 20.07 -13.53 -10.17
CA GLU A 91 21.42 -13.60 -10.72
C GLU A 91 22.48 -13.44 -9.63
N THR A 92 23.68 -13.98 -9.85
CA THR A 92 24.81 -13.77 -8.94
C THR A 92 25.99 -13.17 -9.68
N LEU A 93 26.37 -11.96 -9.26
CA LEU A 93 27.57 -11.27 -9.72
C LEU A 93 28.71 -11.48 -8.72
N VAL A 94 29.94 -11.61 -9.21
CA VAL A 94 31.14 -11.72 -8.36
C VAL A 94 32.12 -10.62 -8.75
N PHE A 95 32.63 -9.89 -7.77
CA PHE A 95 33.59 -8.81 -7.95
C PHE A 95 34.86 -9.09 -7.15
N ARG A 96 36.01 -8.75 -7.72
CA ARG A 96 37.32 -8.88 -7.09
C ARG A 96 37.92 -7.51 -6.79
N LEU A 97 38.36 -7.31 -5.55
CA LEU A 97 39.22 -6.21 -5.16
C LEU A 97 40.68 -6.68 -5.19
N THR A 98 41.53 -6.03 -5.99
CA THR A 98 42.97 -6.29 -6.03
C THR A 98 43.73 -5.10 -5.46
N ALA A 99 44.61 -5.32 -4.48
CA ALA A 99 45.53 -4.33 -3.94
C ALA A 99 46.96 -4.59 -4.42
N THR A 100 47.68 -3.55 -4.84
CA THR A 100 49.08 -3.60 -5.29
C THR A 100 49.93 -2.64 -4.48
N ASP A 101 51.04 -3.13 -3.92
CA ASP A 101 51.99 -2.31 -3.17
C ASP A 101 52.96 -1.52 -4.07
N GLY A 102 53.85 -0.75 -3.45
CA GLY A 102 54.85 0.07 -4.13
C GLY A 102 55.96 -0.71 -4.86
N GLU A 103 56.09 -2.02 -4.61
CA GLU A 103 57.06 -2.90 -5.28
C GLU A 103 56.40 -3.80 -6.35
N GLY A 104 55.07 -3.71 -6.51
CA GLY A 104 54.28 -4.41 -7.52
C GLY A 104 53.78 -5.79 -7.10
N VAL A 105 53.81 -6.13 -5.80
CA VAL A 105 53.21 -7.36 -5.29
C VAL A 105 51.72 -7.13 -5.05
N THR A 106 50.92 -8.12 -5.43
CA THR A 106 49.45 -8.04 -5.42
C THR A 106 48.82 -9.03 -4.46
N ALA A 107 47.73 -8.63 -3.82
CA ALA A 107 46.78 -9.52 -3.14
C ALA A 107 45.36 -9.19 -3.60
N SER A 108 44.45 -10.17 -3.55
CA SER A 108 43.05 -9.97 -3.96
C SER A 108 42.07 -10.72 -3.07
N ASP A 109 40.84 -10.20 -2.99
CA ASP A 109 39.70 -10.84 -2.35
C ASP A 109 38.43 -10.64 -3.20
N ASP A 110 37.44 -11.54 -3.05
CA ASP A 110 36.22 -11.57 -3.86
C ASP A 110 34.97 -11.34 -3.00
N VAL A 111 34.01 -10.56 -3.52
CA VAL A 111 32.68 -10.34 -2.93
C VAL A 111 31.60 -10.77 -3.90
N THR A 112 30.51 -11.32 -3.37
CA THR A 112 29.35 -11.78 -4.13
C THR A 112 28.18 -10.84 -3.95
N VAL A 113 27.52 -10.47 -5.04
CA VAL A 113 26.28 -9.69 -5.06
C VAL A 113 25.21 -10.57 -5.73
N VAL A 114 24.19 -10.96 -4.97
CA VAL A 114 22.99 -11.61 -5.52
C VAL A 114 22.04 -10.51 -5.97
N VAL A 115 21.59 -10.59 -7.21
CA VAL A 115 20.67 -9.65 -7.85
C VAL A 115 19.33 -10.36 -7.97
N ASN A 116 18.33 -9.95 -7.18
CA ASN A 116 17.01 -10.56 -7.25
C ASN A 116 16.25 -10.05 -8.47
N ASP A 117 15.60 -10.95 -9.21
CA ASP A 117 14.62 -10.57 -10.23
C ASP A 117 13.39 -9.98 -9.53
N ARG A 118 13.00 -8.76 -9.92
CA ARG A 118 11.90 -8.03 -9.29
C ARG A 118 10.83 -7.64 -10.31
N ARG A 119 10.52 -8.55 -11.24
CA ARG A 119 9.21 -8.54 -11.92
C ARG A 119 8.02 -8.72 -10.97
N ALA A 120 8.26 -9.08 -9.72
CA ALA A 120 7.21 -9.36 -8.75
C ALA A 120 6.62 -8.06 -8.16
N SER A 121 5.32 -7.88 -8.44
CA SER A 121 4.36 -7.17 -7.59
C SER A 121 4.66 -7.26 -6.08
N SER A 122 4.14 -6.33 -5.29
CA SER A 122 4.19 -6.49 -3.82
C SER A 122 3.43 -7.72 -3.34
N GLN A 123 2.55 -8.30 -4.15
CA GLN A 123 1.91 -9.57 -3.86
C GLN A 123 2.88 -10.77 -3.92
N GLY A 124 4.12 -10.58 -4.39
CA GLY A 124 5.10 -11.66 -4.56
C GLY A 124 4.78 -12.58 -5.74
N ILE A 125 3.86 -12.18 -6.62
CA ILE A 125 3.43 -12.97 -7.77
C ILE A 125 4.38 -12.69 -8.93
N ASN A 126 5.18 -13.70 -9.31
CA ASN A 126 6.13 -13.66 -10.43
C ASN A 126 5.52 -14.18 -11.74
N GLU A 127 4.28 -13.77 -12.06
CA GLU A 127 3.57 -14.26 -13.25
C GLU A 127 3.18 -13.12 -14.18
N ASP A 128 3.71 -13.18 -15.40
CA ASP A 128 3.32 -12.31 -16.52
C ASP A 128 1.78 -12.37 -16.69
N ALA A 129 1.13 -11.22 -16.75
CA ALA A 129 -0.30 -11.10 -16.99
C ALA A 129 -0.74 -11.91 -18.23
N ASN A 130 0.13 -12.03 -19.25
CA ASN A 130 -0.13 -12.86 -20.43
C ASN A 130 -0.21 -14.37 -20.12
N GLU A 131 0.58 -14.89 -19.17
CA GLU A 131 0.48 -16.30 -18.77
C GLU A 131 -0.87 -16.61 -18.12
N ARG A 132 -1.44 -15.67 -17.37
CA ARG A 132 -2.80 -15.80 -16.83
C ARG A 132 -3.87 -15.80 -17.93
N ARG A 133 -3.72 -14.93 -18.95
CA ARG A 133 -4.59 -14.94 -20.14
C ARG A 133 -4.58 -16.30 -20.85
N GLU A 134 -3.44 -17.00 -20.85
CA GLU A 134 -3.31 -18.34 -21.42
C GLU A 134 -3.88 -19.46 -20.53
N ARG A 135 -3.70 -19.39 -19.19
CA ARG A 135 -4.20 -20.40 -18.24
C ARG A 135 -5.72 -20.50 -18.19
N VAL A 136 -6.42 -19.37 -18.23
CA VAL A 136 -7.90 -19.31 -18.19
C VAL A 136 -8.57 -20.09 -19.35
N ASN A 137 -7.85 -20.36 -20.45
CA ASN A 137 -8.37 -21.17 -21.54
C ASN A 137 -8.31 -22.70 -21.30
N ASN A 138 -7.56 -23.18 -20.31
CA ASN A 138 -7.33 -24.61 -20.07
C ASN A 138 -8.17 -25.21 -18.93
N ASP A 139 -8.65 -24.42 -17.96
CA ASP A 139 -9.35 -24.93 -16.77
C ASP A 139 -10.88 -24.94 -16.93
N ARG A 140 -11.37 -25.71 -17.92
CA ARG A 140 -12.80 -26.05 -18.05
C ARG A 140 -13.04 -27.52 -17.74
N ASP A 141 -12.83 -27.93 -16.50
CA ASP A 141 -13.27 -29.25 -16.05
C ASP A 141 -14.54 -29.10 -15.18
N ASP A 142 -15.68 -29.21 -15.87
CA ASP A 142 -16.99 -29.57 -15.31
C ASP A 142 -16.90 -31.02 -14.81
N ASP A 143 -16.78 -31.24 -13.49
CA ASP A 143 -17.36 -32.43 -12.83
C ASP A 143 -17.13 -32.37 -11.30
N ASN A 144 -18.20 -32.13 -10.53
CA ASN A 144 -18.45 -32.94 -9.32
C ASN A 144 -19.90 -32.83 -8.85
N ASP A 145 -20.46 -34.00 -8.49
CA ASP A 145 -21.85 -34.21 -8.12
C ASP A 145 -21.91 -34.56 -6.62
N PHE A 146 -22.84 -33.90 -5.91
CA PHE A 146 -23.18 -33.96 -4.47
C PHE A 146 -22.36 -33.10 -3.48
N VAL A 147 -22.63 -31.79 -3.46
CA VAL A 147 -22.81 -30.82 -2.33
C VAL A 147 -23.05 -29.45 -2.98
N ASP A 148 -23.91 -28.56 -2.42
CA ASP A 148 -24.23 -27.19 -2.92
C ASP A 148 -23.55 -26.85 -4.25
N ASN A 149 -24.09 -27.36 -5.38
CA ASN A 149 -23.44 -27.34 -6.71
C ASN A 149 -23.38 -25.92 -7.30
N ARG A 150 -23.44 -24.88 -6.47
CA ARG A 150 -23.25 -23.50 -6.90
C ARG A 150 -21.77 -23.28 -7.15
N GLU A 151 -21.50 -22.71 -8.31
CA GLU A 151 -20.18 -22.24 -8.68
C GLU A 151 -19.60 -21.35 -7.57
N VAL A 152 -18.34 -21.58 -7.25
CA VAL A 152 -17.58 -20.80 -6.28
C VAL A 152 -16.73 -19.80 -7.05
N ARG A 153 -16.74 -18.54 -6.63
CA ARG A 153 -15.89 -17.49 -7.18
C ARG A 153 -14.41 -17.86 -6.98
N THR A 154 -13.60 -17.68 -8.02
CA THR A 154 -12.14 -17.89 -7.95
C THR A 154 -11.47 -16.92 -6.97
N ILE A 155 -10.25 -17.22 -6.54
CA ILE A 155 -9.47 -16.34 -5.66
C ILE A 155 -8.95 -15.11 -6.42
N ASP A 156 -8.58 -15.28 -7.70
CA ASP A 156 -8.02 -14.22 -8.54
C ASP A 156 -9.06 -13.32 -9.22
N GLY A 157 -10.36 -13.55 -8.96
CA GLY A 157 -11.47 -12.80 -9.55
C GLY A 157 -11.76 -13.09 -11.03
N SER A 158 -11.06 -14.03 -11.65
CA SER A 158 -11.34 -14.49 -13.00
C SER A 158 -12.66 -15.27 -13.10
N LEU A 159 -13.09 -15.56 -14.33
CA LEU A 159 -14.30 -16.32 -14.68
C LEU A 159 -15.63 -15.73 -14.16
N ASN A 160 -15.63 -14.55 -13.52
CA ASN A 160 -16.86 -13.90 -13.10
C ASN A 160 -17.74 -13.52 -14.31
N ASN A 161 -17.17 -12.90 -15.35
CA ASN A 161 -17.92 -12.66 -16.58
C ASN A 161 -17.69 -13.79 -17.61
N ASN A 162 -18.76 -14.52 -17.96
CA ASN A 162 -18.66 -15.66 -18.89
C ASN A 162 -18.22 -15.30 -20.31
N ALA A 163 -18.48 -14.07 -20.77
CA ALA A 163 -18.10 -13.60 -22.10
C ALA A 163 -16.70 -12.98 -22.11
N ASN A 164 -16.31 -12.35 -21.00
CA ASN A 164 -15.01 -11.70 -20.81
C ASN A 164 -14.37 -12.20 -19.51
N PRO A 165 -13.78 -13.41 -19.49
CA PRO A 165 -13.42 -14.10 -18.25
C PRO A 165 -12.31 -13.44 -17.42
N LEU A 166 -11.67 -12.39 -17.93
CA LEU A 166 -10.62 -11.63 -17.24
C LEU A 166 -11.12 -10.29 -16.70
N TRP A 167 -12.34 -9.87 -17.02
CA TRP A 167 -12.87 -8.62 -16.47
C TRP A 167 -12.91 -8.70 -14.94
N GLY A 168 -12.25 -7.75 -14.29
CA GLY A 168 -12.13 -7.67 -12.84
C GLY A 168 -11.17 -8.67 -12.20
N ALA A 169 -10.45 -9.48 -12.98
CA ALA A 169 -9.41 -10.36 -12.44
C ALA A 169 -8.18 -9.56 -11.97
N ALA A 170 -7.43 -10.13 -11.04
CA ALA A 170 -6.16 -9.59 -10.61
C ALA A 170 -5.16 -9.50 -11.77
N PHE A 171 -4.35 -8.43 -11.77
CA PHE A 171 -3.37 -8.06 -12.79
C PHE A 171 -3.98 -7.87 -14.17
N THR A 172 -5.09 -7.14 -14.17
CA THR A 172 -5.67 -6.60 -15.39
C THR A 172 -5.51 -5.09 -15.43
N GLN A 173 -5.48 -4.54 -16.64
CA GLN A 173 -5.33 -3.10 -16.84
C GLN A 173 -6.46 -2.34 -16.17
N LEU A 174 -6.12 -1.23 -15.52
CA LEU A 174 -7.11 -0.28 -15.00
C LEU A 174 -7.88 0.35 -16.17
N LYS A 175 -9.20 0.52 -15.99
CA LYS A 175 -10.06 1.18 -16.98
C LYS A 175 -9.82 2.69 -17.01
N ARG A 176 -10.22 3.34 -18.09
CA ARG A 176 -10.23 4.81 -18.17
C ARG A 176 -11.55 5.35 -18.69
N TRP A 177 -11.98 6.50 -18.16
CA TRP A 177 -13.09 7.28 -18.71
C TRP A 177 -12.71 8.03 -19.99
N GLY A 178 -11.42 8.30 -20.19
CA GLY A 178 -10.89 8.96 -21.38
C GLY A 178 -9.43 8.58 -21.63
N GLU A 179 -8.87 9.17 -22.68
CA GLU A 179 -7.48 8.90 -23.07
C GLU A 179 -6.49 9.31 -21.96
N PRO A 180 -5.37 8.59 -21.79
CA PRO A 180 -4.33 8.98 -20.86
C PRO A 180 -3.64 10.28 -21.27
N ASP A 181 -3.41 11.16 -20.30
CA ASP A 181 -2.85 12.50 -20.46
C ASP A 181 -1.33 12.51 -20.21
N TYR A 182 -0.57 11.66 -20.91
CA TYR A 182 0.90 11.72 -20.86
C TYR A 182 1.44 12.90 -21.68
N GLU A 183 2.51 13.56 -21.23
CA GLU A 183 3.10 14.74 -21.91
C GLU A 183 3.51 14.42 -23.35
N ASN A 184 4.09 13.25 -23.59
CA ASN A 184 4.46 12.79 -24.93
C ASN A 184 3.36 11.96 -25.62
N GLY A 185 2.19 11.81 -24.98
CA GLY A 185 1.10 10.93 -25.40
C GLY A 185 1.43 9.43 -25.31
N ILE A 186 2.51 9.04 -24.63
CA ILE A 186 2.98 7.66 -24.55
C ILE A 186 3.16 7.21 -23.10
N SER A 187 4.08 7.83 -22.36
CA SER A 187 4.50 7.35 -21.03
C SER A 187 5.22 8.38 -20.18
N THR A 188 5.57 9.56 -20.72
CA THR A 188 6.17 10.64 -19.94
C THR A 188 5.10 11.23 -19.03
N MET A 189 5.35 11.22 -17.72
CA MET A 189 4.40 11.68 -16.70
C MET A 189 3.78 13.03 -17.05
N SER A 190 2.51 13.19 -16.69
CA SER A 190 1.77 14.42 -16.94
C SER A 190 2.22 15.55 -16.00
N GLY A 191 1.83 16.78 -16.31
CA GLY A 191 2.05 17.91 -15.40
C GLY A 191 3.50 18.36 -15.26
N VAL A 192 4.37 18.08 -16.24
CA VAL A 192 5.78 18.57 -16.24
C VAL A 192 5.90 20.10 -16.18
N ASN A 193 4.85 20.81 -16.64
CA ASN A 193 4.76 22.27 -16.60
C ASN A 193 3.93 22.79 -15.40
N ARG A 194 3.44 21.89 -14.54
CA ARG A 194 2.70 22.24 -13.31
C ARG A 194 3.67 22.42 -12.13
N PRO A 195 3.28 23.12 -11.07
CA PRO A 195 4.08 23.19 -9.84
C PRO A 195 4.41 21.79 -9.29
N SER A 196 5.51 21.67 -8.52
CA SER A 196 5.85 20.39 -7.90
C SER A 196 4.76 19.95 -6.93
N ALA A 197 4.54 18.64 -6.82
CA ALA A 197 3.51 18.07 -5.95
C ALA A 197 3.67 18.52 -4.49
N ARG A 198 4.91 18.64 -4.00
CA ARG A 198 5.19 19.17 -2.65
C ARG A 198 4.82 20.65 -2.50
N LEU A 199 5.06 21.49 -3.52
CA LEU A 199 4.64 22.90 -3.47
C LEU A 199 3.11 23.02 -3.39
N ILE A 200 2.38 22.20 -4.15
CA ILE A 200 0.92 22.15 -4.11
C ILE A 200 0.43 21.70 -2.73
N SER A 201 1.02 20.63 -2.19
CA SER A 201 0.74 20.15 -0.83
C SER A 201 0.92 21.28 0.20
N ASN A 202 2.01 22.04 0.13
CA ASN A 202 2.29 23.15 1.05
C ASN A 202 1.29 24.29 0.95
N ASN A 203 0.96 24.72 -0.27
CA ASN A 203 0.15 25.92 -0.46
C ASN A 203 -1.35 25.68 -0.25
N ILE A 204 -1.82 24.47 -0.59
CA ILE A 204 -3.25 24.19 -0.67
C ILE A 204 -3.68 23.24 0.45
N HIS A 205 -2.95 22.14 0.61
CA HIS A 205 -3.41 21.02 1.44
C HIS A 205 -2.99 21.11 2.91
N HIS A 206 -2.39 22.22 3.31
CA HIS A 206 -1.92 22.43 4.67
C HIS A 206 -3.07 22.71 5.65
N GLN A 207 -3.14 21.87 6.68
CA GLN A 207 -3.87 22.08 7.94
C GLN A 207 -2.90 22.47 9.06
N GLU A 208 -3.27 23.48 9.86
CA GLU A 208 -2.44 23.92 10.99
C GLU A 208 -2.33 22.81 12.05
N THR A 209 -1.20 22.72 12.74
CA THR A 209 -1.00 21.67 13.76
C THR A 209 -1.98 21.83 14.91
N GLY A 210 -2.78 20.80 15.19
CA GLY A 210 -3.83 20.82 16.21
C GLY A 210 -5.13 21.51 15.80
N GLU A 211 -5.23 21.97 14.54
CA GLU A 211 -6.50 22.38 13.96
C GLU A 211 -7.37 21.14 13.74
N VAL A 212 -8.67 21.26 14.02
CA VAL A 212 -9.65 20.20 13.80
C VAL A 212 -10.80 20.81 13.01
N ILE A 213 -11.05 20.26 11.83
CA ILE A 213 -12.09 20.67 10.90
C ILE A 213 -13.06 19.49 10.80
N PRO A 214 -13.97 19.30 11.77
CA PRO A 214 -14.86 18.15 11.77
C PRO A 214 -15.84 18.22 10.60
N ASN A 215 -16.24 17.05 10.09
CA ASN A 215 -17.35 16.98 9.12
C ASN A 215 -18.66 17.53 9.73
N ASN A 216 -19.53 18.06 8.87
CA ASN A 216 -20.85 18.58 9.28
C ASN A 216 -21.99 17.57 9.07
N PHE A 217 -21.67 16.30 8.82
CA PHE A 217 -22.63 15.24 8.50
C PHE A 217 -22.90 14.30 9.69
N GLY A 218 -22.15 14.47 10.79
CA GLY A 218 -22.26 13.62 11.98
C GLY A 218 -21.62 12.24 11.79
N THR A 219 -20.82 12.08 10.73
CA THR A 219 -20.24 10.79 10.37
C THR A 219 -18.94 10.52 11.13
N SER A 220 -18.71 9.25 11.46
CA SER A 220 -17.61 8.82 12.32
C SER A 220 -16.37 8.40 11.53
N ASP A 221 -15.26 8.17 12.24
CA ASP A 221 -14.02 7.63 11.68
C ASP A 221 -14.20 6.26 10.97
N PHE A 222 -15.32 5.55 11.17
CA PHE A 222 -15.63 4.38 10.35
C PHE A 222 -15.78 4.69 8.86
N VAL A 223 -16.11 5.92 8.45
CA VAL A 223 -16.18 6.27 7.02
C VAL A 223 -14.81 6.07 6.35
N TRP A 224 -13.74 6.68 6.87
CA TRP A 224 -12.42 6.50 6.26
C TRP A 224 -11.83 5.11 6.52
N GLN A 225 -12.11 4.51 7.69
CA GLN A 225 -11.58 3.19 8.01
C GLN A 225 -12.20 2.08 7.13
N TRP A 226 -13.51 2.14 6.90
CA TRP A 226 -14.19 1.23 5.98
C TRP A 226 -13.78 1.50 4.53
N GLY A 227 -13.68 2.77 4.14
CA GLY A 227 -13.18 3.18 2.83
C GLY A 227 -11.81 2.58 2.52
N GLN A 228 -10.85 2.66 3.46
CA GLN A 228 -9.54 2.01 3.33
C GLN A 228 -9.65 0.49 3.23
N PHE A 229 -10.47 -0.14 4.10
CA PHE A 229 -10.61 -1.58 4.11
C PHE A 229 -11.16 -2.14 2.78
N ILE A 230 -12.13 -1.43 2.18
CA ILE A 230 -12.70 -1.78 0.86
C ILE A 230 -11.76 -1.37 -0.29
N ASP A 231 -11.02 -0.27 -0.20
CA ASP A 231 -9.99 0.09 -1.20
C ASP A 231 -8.96 -1.04 -1.36
N HIS A 232 -8.59 -1.65 -0.23
CA HIS A 232 -7.65 -2.77 -0.18
C HIS A 232 -8.26 -4.10 -0.63
N ASP A 233 -9.57 -4.15 -0.89
CA ASP A 233 -10.24 -5.31 -1.48
C ASP A 233 -10.12 -5.31 -3.00
N PHE A 234 -10.26 -4.14 -3.62
CA PHE A 234 -10.36 -4.03 -5.07
C PHE A 234 -9.18 -3.36 -5.77
N GLY A 235 -8.24 -2.75 -5.03
CA GLY A 235 -7.32 -1.75 -5.58
C GLY A 235 -5.90 -1.83 -5.05
N LEU A 236 -4.95 -2.09 -5.93
CA LEU A 236 -3.53 -1.93 -5.67
C LEU A 236 -2.76 -1.65 -6.96
N THR A 237 -1.92 -0.63 -6.92
CA THR A 237 -0.91 -0.39 -7.94
C THR A 237 0.33 0.14 -7.25
N ASP A 238 1.36 -0.70 -7.15
CA ASP A 238 2.63 -0.36 -6.53
C ASP A 238 3.62 0.25 -7.50
N GLY A 239 4.60 0.97 -6.94
CA GLY A 239 5.73 1.50 -7.69
C GLY A 239 7.01 0.74 -7.35
N LEU A 240 7.63 0.11 -8.35
CA LEU A 240 8.75 -0.81 -8.12
C LEU A 240 10.05 -0.41 -8.83
N GLU A 241 9.99 0.18 -10.03
CA GLU A 241 11.17 0.16 -10.91
C GLU A 241 11.68 1.53 -11.37
N GLU A 242 10.79 2.48 -11.62
CA GLU A 242 11.14 3.76 -12.24
C GLU A 242 11.09 4.90 -11.22
N ILE A 243 12.25 5.42 -10.82
CA ILE A 243 12.33 6.55 -9.89
C ILE A 243 11.87 7.84 -10.58
N ALA A 244 10.89 8.51 -9.98
CA ALA A 244 10.37 9.81 -10.39
C ALA A 244 10.13 10.72 -9.18
N ASP A 245 11.19 10.87 -8.39
CA ASP A 245 11.31 11.72 -7.21
C ASP A 245 10.60 13.06 -7.32
N ILE A 246 9.92 13.43 -6.24
CA ILE A 246 9.18 14.69 -6.14
C ILE A 246 10.15 15.79 -5.71
N SER A 247 10.26 16.82 -6.55
CA SER A 247 11.09 17.99 -6.24
C SER A 247 10.54 18.79 -5.05
N VAL A 248 11.41 19.04 -4.06
CA VAL A 248 11.10 19.82 -2.86
C VAL A 248 11.44 21.30 -3.08
N PRO A 249 10.55 22.25 -2.72
CA PRO A 249 10.88 23.68 -2.77
C PRO A 249 12.09 24.03 -1.90
N THR A 250 12.99 24.88 -2.40
CA THR A 250 14.17 25.31 -1.64
C THR A 250 13.76 25.96 -0.32
N GLY A 251 14.34 25.48 0.79
CA GLY A 251 14.03 25.98 2.13
C GLY A 251 12.71 25.46 2.70
N ASP A 252 12.14 24.39 2.12
CA ASP A 252 11.03 23.66 2.74
C ASP A 252 11.41 23.30 4.20
N PRO A 253 10.60 23.70 5.20
CA PRO A 253 10.98 23.57 6.60
C PRO A 253 11.11 22.13 7.08
N PHE A 254 10.52 21.18 6.36
CA PHE A 254 10.51 19.76 6.72
C PHE A 254 11.56 19.00 5.89
N PHE A 255 11.53 19.16 4.57
CA PHE A 255 12.33 18.33 3.66
C PHE A 255 13.62 19.00 3.17
N ASP A 256 13.74 20.33 3.21
CA ASP A 256 14.95 21.07 2.86
C ASP A 256 15.29 22.19 3.87
N PRO A 257 15.39 21.91 5.19
CA PRO A 257 15.56 22.94 6.21
C PRO A 257 16.88 23.72 6.09
N GLN A 258 17.87 23.14 5.39
CA GLN A 258 19.16 23.78 5.12
C GLN A 258 19.19 24.58 3.81
N SER A 259 18.06 24.64 3.10
CA SER A 259 17.94 25.37 1.82
C SER A 259 18.98 24.93 0.79
N THR A 260 19.21 23.62 0.68
CA THR A 260 20.15 23.03 -0.28
C THR A 260 19.70 23.23 -1.72
N GLY A 261 18.37 23.28 -1.95
CA GLY A 261 17.77 23.38 -3.27
C GLY A 261 17.87 22.11 -4.11
N SER A 262 18.32 20.99 -3.53
CA SER A 262 18.46 19.70 -4.21
C SER A 262 17.70 18.57 -3.54
N ALA A 263 16.93 18.86 -2.49
CA ALA A 263 16.16 17.84 -1.78
C ALA A 263 15.01 17.28 -2.65
N THR A 264 14.75 15.99 -2.50
CA THR A 264 13.63 15.29 -3.12
C THR A 264 12.89 14.43 -2.11
N ILE A 265 11.63 14.12 -2.40
CA ILE A 265 10.86 13.07 -1.72
C ILE A 265 10.86 11.86 -2.67
N LEU A 266 11.23 10.69 -2.16
CA LEU A 266 11.31 9.46 -2.94
C LEU A 266 9.94 9.12 -3.53
N PHE A 267 9.92 8.81 -4.82
CA PHE A 267 8.72 8.30 -5.51
C PHE A 267 9.13 7.34 -6.62
N SER A 268 8.47 6.19 -6.68
CA SER A 268 8.58 5.22 -7.76
C SER A 268 7.30 5.20 -8.57
N ARG A 269 7.43 5.20 -9.89
CA ARG A 269 6.29 5.06 -10.81
C ARG A 269 5.70 3.66 -10.71
N ALA A 270 4.39 3.61 -10.94
CA ALA A 270 3.58 2.43 -10.89
C ALA A 270 4.04 1.34 -11.88
N ILE A 271 3.83 0.09 -11.48
CA ILE A 271 3.82 -1.05 -12.38
C ILE A 271 2.82 -0.82 -13.52
N PHE A 272 3.10 -1.41 -14.66
CA PHE A 272 2.32 -1.21 -15.87
C PHE A 272 2.41 -2.44 -16.76
N ASP A 273 1.43 -2.60 -17.64
CA ASP A 273 1.46 -3.66 -18.65
C ASP A 273 2.61 -3.39 -19.61
N HIS A 274 3.61 -4.27 -19.62
CA HIS A 274 4.83 -4.11 -20.42
C HIS A 274 4.61 -4.16 -21.94
N ASP A 275 3.43 -4.61 -22.40
CA ASP A 275 3.04 -4.53 -23.81
C ASP A 275 2.53 -3.13 -24.20
N THR A 276 2.40 -2.21 -23.24
CA THR A 276 1.90 -0.83 -23.41
C THR A 276 3.02 0.21 -23.31
N GLY A 277 2.70 1.50 -23.45
CA GLY A 277 3.70 2.58 -23.38
C GLY A 277 4.69 2.62 -24.56
N THR A 278 4.32 2.04 -25.71
CA THR A 278 5.19 1.87 -26.88
C THR A 278 4.97 2.91 -27.98
N SER A 279 3.79 3.54 -28.03
CA SER A 279 3.47 4.58 -29.01
C SER A 279 2.25 5.41 -28.59
N THR A 280 1.95 6.50 -29.31
CA THR A 280 0.75 7.32 -29.04
C THR A 280 -0.58 6.62 -29.34
N ARG A 281 -0.55 5.43 -29.91
CA ARG A 281 -1.73 4.56 -30.12
C ARG A 281 -1.78 3.39 -29.14
N ASN A 282 -0.76 3.27 -28.29
CA ASN A 282 -0.62 2.27 -27.25
C ASN A 282 0.16 2.90 -26.08
N PRO A 283 -0.45 3.92 -25.42
CA PRO A 283 0.15 4.61 -24.27
C PRO A 283 0.27 3.65 -23.08
N ARG A 284 0.98 4.08 -22.02
CA ARG A 284 1.26 3.26 -20.83
C ARG A 284 -0.01 3.04 -20.00
N GLU A 285 -0.31 1.78 -19.70
CA GLU A 285 -1.45 1.39 -18.87
C GLU A 285 -1.00 0.66 -17.60
N GLN A 286 -1.47 1.16 -16.45
CA GLN A 286 -1.21 0.55 -15.15
C GLN A 286 -2.10 -0.66 -14.92
N GLU A 287 -1.59 -1.61 -14.15
CA GLU A 287 -2.32 -2.82 -13.76
C GLU A 287 -2.86 -2.68 -12.34
N ASN A 288 -3.98 -3.35 -12.09
CA ASN A 288 -4.48 -3.58 -10.75
C ASN A 288 -3.97 -4.91 -10.23
N GLU A 289 -3.19 -4.95 -9.16
CA GLU A 289 -2.60 -6.18 -8.62
C GLU A 289 -3.64 -7.04 -7.87
N LEU A 290 -4.80 -6.47 -7.56
CA LEU A 290 -5.90 -7.16 -6.89
C LEU A 290 -7.05 -7.44 -7.87
N THR A 291 -7.97 -8.31 -7.46
CA THR A 291 -9.28 -8.39 -8.12
C THR A 291 -9.95 -7.02 -8.07
N ALA A 292 -10.82 -6.68 -9.01
CA ALA A 292 -11.58 -5.43 -8.95
C ALA A 292 -12.83 -5.54 -8.07
N TRP A 293 -13.13 -6.71 -7.55
CA TRP A 293 -14.43 -7.01 -6.95
C TRP A 293 -14.48 -6.64 -5.48
N ILE A 294 -15.70 -6.47 -4.96
CA ILE A 294 -15.92 -6.52 -3.51
C ILE A 294 -16.19 -7.99 -3.16
N ASP A 295 -15.10 -8.76 -3.04
CA ASP A 295 -15.11 -10.20 -2.84
C ASP A 295 -14.25 -10.68 -1.67
N GLY A 296 -13.87 -9.77 -0.79
CA GLY A 296 -13.16 -10.09 0.43
C GLY A 296 -11.74 -10.56 0.18
N SER A 297 -11.14 -10.27 -0.98
CA SER A 297 -9.74 -10.56 -1.29
C SER A 297 -8.78 -10.03 -0.22
N MET A 298 -9.11 -8.91 0.44
CA MET A 298 -8.32 -8.40 1.58
C MET A 298 -8.33 -9.33 2.80
N ILE A 299 -9.29 -10.25 2.89
CA ILE A 299 -9.39 -11.30 3.88
C ILE A 299 -8.87 -12.63 3.32
N TYR A 300 -9.16 -12.94 2.06
CA TYR A 300 -9.01 -14.28 1.47
C TYR A 300 -7.86 -14.45 0.48
N GLY A 301 -7.12 -13.40 0.11
CA GLY A 301 -6.12 -13.44 -0.95
C GLY A 301 -6.67 -13.04 -2.31
N SER A 302 -5.78 -12.54 -3.18
CA SER A 302 -6.01 -12.38 -4.63
C SER A 302 -5.25 -13.44 -5.46
N ASP A 303 -4.58 -14.38 -4.78
CA ASP A 303 -3.91 -15.53 -5.39
C ASP A 303 -3.99 -16.76 -4.48
N GLU A 304 -3.88 -17.95 -5.09
CA GLU A 304 -4.02 -19.24 -4.40
C GLU A 304 -2.92 -19.50 -3.36
N GLN A 305 -1.71 -18.96 -3.55
CA GLN A 305 -0.59 -19.15 -2.61
C GLN A 305 -0.88 -18.43 -1.31
N ARG A 306 -1.25 -17.14 -1.38
CA ARG A 306 -1.65 -16.35 -0.22
C ARG A 306 -2.92 -16.88 0.41
N ALA A 307 -3.94 -17.23 -0.38
CA ALA A 307 -5.19 -17.80 0.10
C ALA A 307 -4.98 -19.10 0.88
N SER A 308 -4.04 -19.93 0.45
CA SER A 308 -3.66 -21.15 1.18
C SER A 308 -2.90 -20.83 2.47
N ALA A 309 -2.00 -19.84 2.45
CA ALA A 309 -1.14 -19.48 3.58
C ALA A 309 -1.90 -18.92 4.79
N ILE A 310 -3.06 -18.33 4.58
CA ILE A 310 -3.91 -17.75 5.65
C ILE A 310 -4.91 -18.75 6.24
N ARG A 311 -4.97 -19.99 5.74
CA ARG A 311 -5.87 -21.04 6.24
C ARG A 311 -5.16 -21.92 7.27
N VAL A 312 -5.93 -22.53 8.18
CA VAL A 312 -5.39 -23.56 9.11
C VAL A 312 -4.89 -24.80 8.35
N GLY A 313 -5.46 -25.06 7.17
CA GLY A 313 -5.07 -26.11 6.23
C GLY A 313 -6.07 -26.19 5.07
N GLU A 314 -5.71 -26.88 4.00
CA GLU A 314 -6.49 -26.96 2.75
C GLU A 314 -7.92 -27.48 2.97
N ASP A 315 -8.12 -28.51 3.79
CA ASP A 315 -9.46 -29.06 4.10
C ASP A 315 -10.10 -28.42 5.36
N SER A 316 -9.53 -27.36 5.92
CA SER A 316 -10.07 -26.70 7.11
C SER A 316 -11.15 -25.69 6.74
N PRO A 317 -12.27 -25.64 7.50
CA PRO A 317 -13.27 -24.59 7.35
C PRO A 317 -12.84 -23.24 7.94
N TYR A 318 -11.65 -23.16 8.54
CA TYR A 318 -11.21 -22.00 9.34
C TYR A 318 -9.99 -21.30 8.74
N LEU A 319 -10.02 -19.97 8.82
CA LEU A 319 -8.85 -19.11 8.68
C LEU A 319 -7.95 -19.23 9.92
N ALA A 320 -6.65 -19.14 9.70
CA ALA A 320 -5.65 -19.22 10.77
C ALA A 320 -5.70 -17.99 11.67
N THR A 321 -5.38 -18.18 12.95
CA THR A 321 -5.31 -17.12 13.96
C THR A 321 -4.14 -17.38 14.91
N SER A 322 -3.57 -16.33 15.49
CA SER A 322 -2.57 -16.44 16.55
C SER A 322 -3.21 -16.40 17.96
N GLU A 323 -2.37 -16.34 19.00
CA GLU A 323 -2.85 -16.20 20.38
C GLU A 323 -3.72 -14.94 20.53
N GLY A 324 -4.80 -15.05 21.30
CA GLY A 324 -5.78 -13.96 21.43
C GLY A 324 -6.72 -13.81 20.23
N ASN A 325 -6.84 -14.82 19.37
CA ASN A 325 -7.77 -14.78 18.22
C ASN A 325 -7.49 -13.55 17.34
N LEU A 326 -6.20 -13.24 17.16
CA LEU A 326 -5.67 -12.21 16.28
C LEU A 326 -5.25 -12.84 14.95
N LEU A 327 -4.90 -12.03 13.95
CA LEU A 327 -4.32 -12.53 12.70
C LEU A 327 -3.11 -13.45 12.95
N PRO A 328 -2.84 -14.43 12.07
CA PRO A 328 -1.65 -15.26 12.17
C PRO A 328 -0.40 -14.40 11.91
N PHE A 329 0.76 -14.80 12.44
CA PHE A 329 2.04 -14.19 12.09
C PHE A 329 2.55 -14.73 10.75
N ASN A 330 3.27 -13.92 9.99
CA ASN A 330 3.79 -14.25 8.66
C ASN A 330 5.03 -15.18 8.72
N THR A 331 4.86 -16.34 9.33
CA THR A 331 5.90 -17.39 9.45
C THR A 331 6.17 -18.14 8.13
N SER A 332 5.34 -17.92 7.11
CA SER A 332 5.45 -18.51 5.78
C SER A 332 6.24 -17.63 4.79
N GLY A 333 6.72 -16.46 5.21
CA GLY A 333 7.54 -15.57 4.39
C GLY A 333 6.79 -15.02 3.16
N GLN A 334 5.48 -14.79 3.28
CA GLN A 334 4.72 -14.09 2.25
C GLN A 334 5.15 -12.63 2.20
N THR A 335 5.06 -11.98 1.04
CA THR A 335 5.42 -10.56 0.95
C THR A 335 4.50 -9.69 1.81
N ASN A 336 5.03 -8.78 2.61
CA ASN A 336 4.21 -7.81 3.33
C ASN A 336 4.71 -6.39 3.04
N GLY A 337 3.78 -5.44 3.05
CA GLY A 337 4.13 -4.03 3.16
C GLY A 337 4.92 -3.83 4.46
N ASN A 338 6.10 -3.21 4.34
CA ASN A 338 7.05 -3.16 5.44
C ASN A 338 7.96 -1.92 5.34
N ALA A 339 7.36 -0.74 5.45
CA ALA A 339 8.08 0.52 5.24
C ALA A 339 9.22 0.77 6.26
N PHE A 340 9.21 0.07 7.40
CA PHE A 340 10.20 0.22 8.46
C PHE A 340 11.20 -0.94 8.57
N GLY A 341 11.12 -1.95 7.70
CA GLY A 341 12.02 -3.10 7.73
C GLY A 341 11.93 -3.92 9.01
N VAL A 342 10.72 -4.12 9.53
CA VAL A 342 10.42 -5.06 10.62
C VAL A 342 10.67 -6.49 10.10
N GLU A 343 11.10 -7.45 10.92
CA GLU A 343 11.23 -8.82 10.43
C GLU A 343 9.86 -9.37 10.01
N ASP A 344 9.78 -10.08 8.89
CA ASP A 344 8.49 -10.49 8.32
C ASP A 344 7.68 -11.36 9.29
N ASP A 345 8.34 -12.23 10.06
CA ASP A 345 7.70 -13.12 11.04
C ASP A 345 7.22 -12.38 12.32
N GLU A 346 7.58 -11.11 12.49
CA GLU A 346 7.05 -10.22 13.52
C GLU A 346 5.79 -9.47 13.07
N LEU A 347 5.46 -9.49 11.77
CA LEU A 347 4.24 -8.89 11.22
C LEU A 347 3.11 -9.92 11.10
N PHE A 348 1.86 -9.43 11.16
CA PHE A 348 0.70 -10.28 10.88
C PHE A 348 0.63 -10.65 9.39
N LEU A 349 -0.03 -11.75 9.09
CA LEU A 349 -0.38 -12.17 7.74
C LEU A 349 -1.88 -12.01 7.54
N GLY A 350 -2.26 -11.22 6.53
CA GLY A 350 -3.65 -11.06 6.08
C GLY A 350 -3.84 -11.53 4.63
N GLY A 351 -5.06 -11.40 4.11
CA GLY A 351 -5.36 -11.68 2.71
C GLY A 351 -4.72 -10.70 1.73
N GLU A 352 -4.18 -9.57 2.21
CA GLU A 352 -3.52 -8.56 1.40
C GLU A 352 -2.27 -8.01 2.12
N VAL A 353 -1.30 -7.52 1.35
CA VAL A 353 0.07 -7.22 1.82
C VAL A 353 0.13 -6.00 2.74
N ARG A 354 -0.82 -5.07 2.66
CA ARG A 354 -0.92 -3.86 3.49
C ARG A 354 -1.74 -4.09 4.76
N ALA A 355 -2.06 -5.32 5.14
CA ALA A 355 -2.83 -5.61 6.37
C ALA A 355 -2.21 -5.04 7.67
N ASN A 356 -0.91 -4.77 7.66
CA ASN A 356 -0.17 -4.14 8.77
C ASN A 356 0.03 -2.64 8.63
N GLU A 357 -0.45 -2.00 7.55
CA GLU A 357 -0.15 -0.61 7.22
C GLU A 357 -0.45 0.30 8.41
N GLN A 358 -1.63 0.17 9.03
CA GLN A 358 -1.96 0.87 10.26
C GLN A 358 -2.85 0.03 11.19
N VAL A 359 -2.78 0.26 12.50
CA VAL A 359 -3.42 -0.61 13.52
C VAL A 359 -4.94 -0.79 13.34
N GLY A 360 -5.67 0.26 13.01
CA GLY A 360 -7.12 0.21 12.73
C GLY A 360 -7.46 -0.70 11.55
N LEU A 361 -6.62 -0.73 10.51
CA LEU A 361 -6.78 -1.64 9.38
C LEU A 361 -6.56 -3.09 9.83
N THR A 362 -5.51 -3.36 10.61
CA THR A 362 -5.26 -4.69 11.20
C THR A 362 -6.41 -5.14 12.11
N VAL A 363 -7.02 -4.20 12.84
CA VAL A 363 -8.25 -4.43 13.64
C VAL A 363 -9.40 -4.89 12.75
N MET A 364 -9.62 -4.25 11.60
CA MET A 364 -10.65 -4.66 10.64
C MET A 364 -10.37 -6.06 10.08
N HIS A 365 -9.15 -6.34 9.63
CA HIS A 365 -8.79 -7.69 9.17
C HIS A 365 -9.03 -8.74 10.27
N THR A 366 -8.64 -8.46 11.51
CA THR A 366 -8.89 -9.36 12.65
C THR A 366 -10.39 -9.59 12.87
N LEU A 367 -11.19 -8.52 12.84
CA LEU A 367 -12.65 -8.61 13.02
C LEU A 367 -13.29 -9.53 11.98
N TRP A 368 -12.90 -9.39 10.71
CA TRP A 368 -13.49 -10.15 9.61
C TRP A 368 -12.99 -11.60 9.53
N VAL A 369 -11.76 -11.88 9.96
CA VAL A 369 -11.29 -13.26 10.18
C VAL A 369 -12.09 -13.94 11.29
N ARG A 370 -12.44 -13.21 12.37
CA ARG A 370 -13.32 -13.74 13.42
C ARG A 370 -14.72 -14.02 12.90
N GLU A 371 -15.29 -13.13 12.09
CA GLU A 371 -16.62 -13.33 11.51
C GLU A 371 -16.67 -14.56 10.61
N HIS A 372 -15.68 -14.74 9.74
CA HIS A 372 -15.55 -15.96 8.95
C HIS A 372 -15.54 -17.21 9.84
N ASN A 373 -14.67 -17.24 10.85
CA ASN A 373 -14.54 -18.40 11.73
C ASN A 373 -15.81 -18.66 12.56
N ARG A 374 -16.54 -17.60 12.94
CA ARG A 374 -17.84 -17.68 13.63
C ARG A 374 -18.90 -18.32 12.73
N LEU A 375 -19.04 -17.85 11.49
CA LEU A 375 -19.98 -18.39 10.51
C LEU A 375 -19.61 -19.84 10.14
N ALA A 376 -18.33 -20.13 9.91
CA ALA A 376 -17.84 -21.48 9.64
C ALA A 376 -18.19 -22.46 10.77
N ALA A 377 -18.05 -22.05 12.03
CA ALA A 377 -18.42 -22.87 13.18
C ALA A 377 -19.94 -23.17 13.23
N ILE A 378 -20.77 -22.16 12.95
CA ILE A 378 -22.24 -22.31 12.88
C ILE A 378 -22.63 -23.27 11.75
N LEU A 379 -22.07 -23.08 10.56
CA LEU A 379 -22.31 -23.92 9.39
C LEU A 379 -21.85 -25.36 9.61
N ALA A 380 -20.69 -25.56 10.25
CA ALA A 380 -20.18 -26.89 10.60
C ALA A 380 -21.12 -27.64 11.56
N GLU A 381 -21.75 -26.94 12.51
CA GLU A 381 -22.75 -27.52 13.42
C GLU A 381 -24.04 -27.90 12.68
N GLN A 382 -24.48 -27.07 11.73
CA GLN A 382 -25.71 -27.27 10.97
C GLN A 382 -25.57 -28.32 9.85
N SER A 383 -24.37 -28.47 9.30
CA SER A 383 -24.06 -29.31 8.14
C SER A 383 -22.97 -30.34 8.44
N PRO A 384 -23.19 -31.31 9.37
CA PRO A 384 -22.15 -32.23 9.85
C PRO A 384 -21.66 -33.27 8.82
N ARG A 385 -22.21 -33.25 7.61
CA ARG A 385 -21.76 -34.09 6.48
C ARG A 385 -20.98 -33.31 5.43
N ALA A 386 -20.96 -31.98 5.51
CA ALA A 386 -20.18 -31.16 4.61
C ALA A 386 -18.68 -31.32 4.92
N SER A 387 -17.86 -31.26 3.88
CA SER A 387 -16.41 -31.15 4.00
C SER A 387 -16.03 -29.79 4.60
N GLY A 388 -14.80 -29.68 5.12
CA GLY A 388 -14.33 -28.39 5.61
C GLY A 388 -14.19 -27.35 4.50
N GLU A 389 -13.87 -27.76 3.27
CA GLU A 389 -13.85 -26.88 2.11
C GLU A 389 -15.25 -26.35 1.76
N GLU A 390 -16.27 -27.20 1.77
CA GLU A 390 -17.66 -26.77 1.53
C GLU A 390 -18.13 -25.74 2.57
N ILE A 391 -17.75 -25.93 3.83
CA ILE A 391 -18.05 -24.99 4.91
C ILE A 391 -17.25 -23.70 4.75
N PHE A 392 -15.97 -23.77 4.37
CA PHE A 392 -15.12 -22.60 4.12
C PHE A 392 -15.72 -21.71 3.04
N GLN A 393 -16.11 -22.29 1.89
CA GLN A 393 -16.68 -21.53 0.77
C GLN A 393 -18.06 -20.96 1.09
N ALA A 394 -18.88 -21.69 1.86
CA ALA A 394 -20.15 -21.17 2.35
C ALA A 394 -19.96 -19.98 3.32
N ALA A 395 -19.01 -20.08 4.26
CA ALA A 395 -18.68 -18.98 5.16
C ALA A 395 -18.11 -17.77 4.41
N ARG A 396 -17.17 -18.00 3.48
CA ARG A 396 -16.60 -16.97 2.60
C ARG A 396 -17.70 -16.23 1.83
N ARG A 397 -18.65 -16.96 1.23
CA ARG A 397 -19.79 -16.38 0.50
C ARG A 397 -20.65 -15.47 1.39
N LEU A 398 -20.95 -15.89 2.61
CA LEU A 398 -21.74 -15.08 3.55
C LEU A 398 -20.99 -13.81 3.99
N VAL A 399 -19.70 -13.93 4.33
CA VAL A 399 -18.86 -12.77 4.67
C VAL A 399 -18.80 -11.77 3.50
N ILE A 400 -18.60 -12.26 2.27
CA ILE A 400 -18.62 -11.40 1.08
C ILE A 400 -19.95 -10.66 0.95
N ALA A 401 -21.06 -11.35 1.19
CA ALA A 401 -22.38 -10.73 1.16
C ALA A 401 -22.56 -9.67 2.26
N GLU A 402 -22.03 -9.88 3.46
CA GLU A 402 -22.02 -8.87 4.52
C GLU A 402 -21.20 -7.63 4.11
N LEU A 403 -20.00 -7.82 3.54
CA LEU A 403 -19.17 -6.73 3.03
C LEU A 403 -19.90 -5.91 1.96
N GLN A 404 -20.53 -6.60 1.01
CA GLN A 404 -21.33 -5.97 -0.05
C GLN A 404 -22.54 -5.23 0.52
N ALA A 405 -23.30 -5.85 1.43
CA ALA A 405 -24.47 -5.23 2.05
C ALA A 405 -24.10 -3.98 2.85
N ILE A 406 -23.09 -4.06 3.72
CA ILE A 406 -22.63 -2.93 4.55
C ILE A 406 -22.11 -1.80 3.66
N THR A 407 -21.33 -2.11 2.63
CA THR A 407 -20.77 -1.10 1.72
C THR A 407 -21.87 -0.30 1.03
N TYR A 408 -22.91 -0.96 0.51
CA TYR A 408 -23.94 -0.30 -0.29
C TYR A 408 -25.11 0.26 0.53
N ASN A 409 -25.38 -0.30 1.71
CA ASN A 409 -26.52 0.09 2.53
C ASN A 409 -26.15 1.01 3.70
N GLU A 410 -24.87 1.05 4.12
CA GLU A 410 -24.43 1.93 5.22
C GLU A 410 -23.32 2.91 4.78
N TYR A 411 -22.20 2.42 4.25
CA TYR A 411 -21.04 3.25 3.92
C TYR A 411 -21.30 4.26 2.79
N LEU A 412 -21.77 3.79 1.62
CA LEU A 412 -22.00 4.66 0.47
C LEU A 412 -23.08 5.73 0.77
N PRO A 413 -24.21 5.41 1.42
CA PRO A 413 -25.14 6.44 1.87
C PRO A 413 -24.51 7.50 2.78
N ALA A 414 -23.64 7.09 3.72
CA ALA A 414 -22.94 8.02 4.61
C ALA A 414 -21.92 8.93 3.87
N LEU A 415 -21.35 8.46 2.76
CA LEU A 415 -20.35 9.20 1.98
C LEU A 415 -20.96 10.05 0.86
N ILE A 416 -21.75 9.44 -0.02
CA ILE A 416 -22.25 10.05 -1.27
C ILE A 416 -23.71 10.49 -1.21
N GLY A 417 -24.37 10.28 -0.07
CA GLY A 417 -25.76 10.64 0.19
C GLY A 417 -26.76 9.56 -0.22
N ASP A 418 -27.93 9.60 0.40
CA ASP A 418 -29.02 8.69 0.09
C ASP A 418 -29.44 8.82 -1.39
N ASN A 419 -29.62 7.70 -2.08
CA ASN A 419 -30.08 7.62 -3.48
C ASN A 419 -29.07 8.10 -4.55
N ALA A 420 -27.78 8.22 -4.22
CA ALA A 420 -26.77 8.49 -5.25
C ALA A 420 -26.67 7.34 -6.27
N LEU A 421 -26.77 6.09 -5.80
CA LEU A 421 -26.79 4.90 -6.65
C LEU A 421 -28.19 4.63 -7.19
N SER A 422 -28.26 4.20 -8.45
CA SER A 422 -29.46 3.62 -9.05
C SER A 422 -29.91 2.36 -8.28
N ARG A 423 -31.19 2.01 -8.42
CA ARG A 423 -31.69 0.75 -7.88
C ARG A 423 -31.08 -0.42 -8.66
N TYR A 424 -30.63 -1.46 -7.95
CA TYR A 424 -30.17 -2.70 -8.58
C TYR A 424 -31.27 -3.35 -9.43
N GLU A 425 -31.00 -3.59 -10.71
CA GLU A 425 -31.91 -4.22 -11.67
C GLU A 425 -31.54 -5.67 -12.03
N GLY A 426 -30.49 -6.21 -11.40
CA GLY A 426 -29.94 -7.53 -11.70
C GLY A 426 -28.55 -7.46 -12.34
N TYR A 427 -27.87 -8.60 -12.43
CA TYR A 427 -26.56 -8.71 -13.07
C TYR A 427 -26.63 -8.38 -14.57
N ASP A 428 -25.77 -7.48 -15.02
CA ASP A 428 -25.59 -7.11 -16.43
C ASP A 428 -24.22 -7.58 -16.92
N ASN A 429 -24.21 -8.61 -17.77
CA ASN A 429 -22.98 -9.17 -18.33
C ASN A 429 -22.27 -8.28 -19.36
N THR A 430 -22.85 -7.13 -19.71
CA THR A 430 -22.25 -6.14 -20.60
C THR A 430 -21.50 -5.04 -19.86
N VAL A 431 -21.67 -4.95 -18.54
CA VAL A 431 -20.96 -4.02 -17.67
C VAL A 431 -19.56 -4.56 -17.37
N ASP A 432 -18.54 -3.76 -17.69
CA ASP A 432 -17.17 -4.04 -17.31
C ASP A 432 -16.92 -3.48 -15.89
N PRO A 433 -16.66 -4.34 -14.89
CA PRO A 433 -16.46 -3.98 -13.48
C PRO A 433 -15.08 -3.38 -13.20
N GLY A 434 -14.15 -3.39 -14.15
CA GLY A 434 -12.75 -3.04 -13.90
C GLY A 434 -12.59 -1.71 -13.15
N LEU A 435 -11.55 -1.61 -12.34
CA LEU A 435 -11.31 -0.40 -11.56
C LEU A 435 -10.85 0.72 -12.49
N TYR A 436 -11.52 1.87 -12.44
CA TYR A 436 -11.12 3.05 -13.18
C TYR A 436 -9.83 3.63 -12.58
N ASN A 437 -8.84 3.88 -13.41
CA ASN A 437 -7.53 4.40 -13.04
C ASN A 437 -7.64 5.71 -12.26
N ALA A 438 -8.42 6.68 -12.75
CA ALA A 438 -8.64 7.95 -12.06
C ALA A 438 -9.51 7.82 -10.79
N PHE A 439 -10.30 6.75 -10.66
CA PHE A 439 -10.98 6.44 -9.40
C PHE A 439 -9.94 6.04 -8.34
N SER A 440 -9.09 5.06 -8.64
CA SER A 440 -8.14 4.48 -7.67
C SER A 440 -7.02 5.43 -7.26
N VAL A 441 -6.54 6.29 -8.16
CA VAL A 441 -5.42 7.21 -7.86
C VAL A 441 -5.82 8.63 -7.50
N ALA A 442 -7.10 8.98 -7.61
CA ALA A 442 -7.57 10.32 -7.25
C ALA A 442 -8.88 10.30 -6.46
N ALA A 443 -10.01 9.87 -7.05
CA ALA A 443 -11.33 10.06 -6.44
C ALA A 443 -11.49 9.29 -5.12
N PHE A 444 -11.08 8.02 -5.06
CA PHE A 444 -11.20 7.21 -3.85
C PHE A 444 -10.09 7.48 -2.82
N ARG A 445 -9.14 8.36 -3.15
CA ARG A 445 -8.13 8.87 -2.21
C ARG A 445 -8.63 10.03 -1.34
N HIS A 446 -9.89 10.44 -1.50
CA HIS A 446 -10.51 11.45 -0.63
C HIS A 446 -10.42 11.05 0.85
N GLY A 447 -10.41 9.74 1.15
CA GLY A 447 -10.18 9.15 2.47
C GLY A 447 -9.05 9.80 3.28
N HIS A 448 -7.97 10.23 2.62
CA HIS A 448 -6.82 10.85 3.29
C HIS A 448 -7.11 12.23 3.92
N SER A 449 -8.16 12.93 3.47
CA SER A 449 -8.60 14.20 4.08
C SER A 449 -9.41 14.01 5.36
N LEU A 450 -10.00 12.82 5.57
CA LEU A 450 -10.87 12.54 6.71
C LEU A 450 -10.10 12.25 8.01
N ILE A 451 -8.81 11.94 7.91
CA ILE A 451 -8.03 11.35 9.01
C ILE A 451 -7.65 12.40 10.06
N ASN A 452 -8.01 12.15 11.31
CA ASN A 452 -7.60 12.94 12.47
C ASN A 452 -6.11 12.75 12.84
N ASP A 453 -5.53 13.66 13.62
CA ASP A 453 -4.15 13.52 14.14
C ASP A 453 -3.94 12.31 15.08
N GLN A 454 -5.04 11.77 15.63
CA GLN A 454 -5.03 10.68 16.59
C GLN A 454 -6.16 9.69 16.32
N ILE A 455 -5.88 8.40 16.55
CA ILE A 455 -6.87 7.34 16.67
C ILE A 455 -7.21 7.17 18.16
N LEU A 456 -8.48 7.40 18.52
CA LEU A 456 -8.94 7.22 19.89
C LEU A 456 -8.93 5.75 20.32
N ARG A 457 -8.60 5.51 21.60
CA ARG A 457 -8.76 4.20 22.25
C ARG A 457 -9.64 4.34 23.48
N LEU A 458 -10.88 3.87 23.38
CA LEU A 458 -11.92 4.13 24.36
C LEU A 458 -12.33 2.88 25.15
N ASP A 459 -12.59 3.05 26.44
CA ASP A 459 -13.26 2.04 27.27
C ASP A 459 -14.76 1.95 26.96
N ALA A 460 -15.46 1.00 27.58
CA ALA A 460 -16.91 0.82 27.41
C ALA A 460 -17.76 1.97 28.00
N GLN A 461 -17.15 2.95 28.67
CA GLN A 461 -17.79 4.16 29.18
C GLN A 461 -17.49 5.39 28.30
N GLY A 462 -16.73 5.22 27.20
CA GLY A 462 -16.33 6.29 26.31
C GLY A 462 -15.16 7.14 26.81
N ASN A 463 -14.45 6.71 27.86
CA ASN A 463 -13.23 7.39 28.32
C ASN A 463 -12.00 6.81 27.62
N THR A 464 -10.96 7.62 27.42
CA THR A 464 -9.66 7.12 26.97
C THR A 464 -9.10 6.11 27.97
N ILE A 465 -8.63 4.97 27.46
CA ILE A 465 -7.98 3.92 28.27
C ILE A 465 -6.64 4.41 28.87
N ASP A 466 -6.13 3.71 29.87
CA ASP A 466 -4.90 4.09 30.60
C ASP A 466 -3.66 4.19 29.69
N GLU A 467 -3.61 3.41 28.61
CA GLU A 467 -2.55 3.43 27.60
C GLU A 467 -2.58 4.70 26.71
N GLY A 468 -3.66 5.49 26.75
CA GLY A 468 -3.83 6.73 25.98
C GLY A 468 -4.36 6.52 24.55
N ASN A 469 -4.46 7.59 23.76
CA ASN A 469 -4.76 7.50 22.31
C ASN A 469 -3.46 7.28 21.50
N LEU A 470 -3.58 6.90 20.23
CA LEU A 470 -2.44 6.72 19.33
C LEU A 470 -2.32 7.92 18.40
N SER A 471 -1.14 8.52 18.25
CA SER A 471 -0.91 9.49 17.16
C SER A 471 -0.81 8.75 15.83
N VAL A 472 -1.30 9.36 14.74
CA VAL A 472 -1.25 8.73 13.41
C VAL A 472 0.17 8.34 12.98
N ARG A 473 1.20 9.10 13.35
CA ARG A 473 2.60 8.69 13.07
C ARG A 473 3.02 7.37 13.75
N GLU A 474 2.36 6.99 14.85
CA GLU A 474 2.72 5.85 15.70
C GLU A 474 1.95 4.57 15.32
N VAL A 475 0.92 4.67 14.49
CA VAL A 475 0.06 3.52 14.15
C VAL A 475 0.60 2.69 12.99
N PHE A 476 1.56 3.21 12.22
CA PHE A 476 2.02 2.53 11.02
C PHE A 476 2.92 1.33 11.34
N PHE A 477 2.56 0.13 10.88
CA PHE A 477 3.30 -1.13 11.08
C PHE A 477 3.62 -1.49 12.55
N THR A 478 2.88 -0.96 13.52
CA THR A 478 3.07 -1.23 14.96
C THR A 478 2.03 -2.17 15.56
N ALA A 479 1.07 -2.65 14.76
CA ALA A 479 -0.06 -3.44 15.23
C ALA A 479 0.32 -4.65 16.10
N PRO A 480 1.34 -5.47 15.78
CA PRO A 480 1.76 -6.58 16.64
C PRO A 480 2.17 -6.19 18.06
N SER A 481 2.69 -4.97 18.25
CA SER A 481 3.08 -4.45 19.56
C SER A 481 1.91 -3.90 20.37
N ILE A 482 0.81 -3.53 19.71
CA ILE A 482 -0.37 -2.91 20.32
C ILE A 482 -1.48 -3.95 20.55
N LEU A 483 -1.67 -4.86 19.59
CA LEU A 483 -2.66 -5.92 19.62
C LEU A 483 -2.04 -7.17 20.26
N THR A 484 -2.24 -7.34 21.56
CA THR A 484 -1.53 -8.38 22.34
C THR A 484 -2.45 -9.46 22.91
N ASN A 485 -3.76 -9.26 22.82
CA ASN A 485 -4.79 -10.18 23.31
C ASN A 485 -6.12 -9.95 22.59
N GLU A 486 -7.09 -10.82 22.86
CA GLU A 486 -8.39 -10.84 22.21
C GLU A 486 -9.18 -9.53 22.32
N GLN A 487 -9.09 -8.85 23.47
CA GLN A 487 -9.80 -7.60 23.76
C GLN A 487 -9.06 -6.35 23.22
N SER A 488 -7.83 -6.50 22.71
CA SER A 488 -7.00 -5.35 22.28
C SER A 488 -7.57 -4.58 21.09
N ILE A 489 -8.47 -5.20 20.31
CA ILE A 489 -9.13 -4.54 19.18
C ILE A 489 -10.30 -3.64 19.61
N GLU A 490 -10.91 -3.90 20.77
CA GLU A 490 -12.16 -3.25 21.17
C GLU A 490 -12.02 -1.73 21.42
N PRO A 491 -10.95 -1.23 22.08
CA PRO A 491 -10.83 0.20 22.31
C PRO A 491 -10.72 1.02 21.04
N ILE A 492 -10.12 0.45 19.99
CA ILE A 492 -9.97 1.09 18.69
C ILE A 492 -11.32 1.10 17.97
N LEU A 493 -12.06 -0.02 17.96
CA LEU A 493 -13.41 -0.07 17.39
C LEU A 493 -14.36 0.93 18.07
N ARG A 494 -14.29 1.08 19.39
CA ARG A 494 -15.05 2.12 20.12
C ARG A 494 -14.61 3.54 19.73
N GLY A 495 -13.30 3.75 19.56
CA GLY A 495 -12.73 5.01 19.08
C GLY A 495 -13.25 5.41 17.71
N LEU A 496 -13.18 4.48 16.74
CA LEU A 496 -13.68 4.66 15.38
C LEU A 496 -15.18 5.01 15.34
N ALA A 497 -16.00 4.38 16.19
CA ALA A 497 -17.42 4.69 16.32
C ALA A 497 -17.71 6.02 17.03
N GLY A 498 -16.81 6.45 17.91
CA GLY A 498 -17.02 7.60 18.80
C GLY A 498 -16.44 8.93 18.31
N GLN A 499 -15.55 8.90 17.32
CA GLN A 499 -14.84 10.06 16.83
C GLN A 499 -15.43 10.56 15.51
N LEU A 500 -15.70 11.86 15.41
CA LEU A 500 -16.00 12.51 14.13
C LEU A 500 -14.72 12.57 13.28
N HIS A 501 -14.83 12.19 12.02
CA HIS A 501 -13.74 12.39 11.06
C HIS A 501 -13.63 13.85 10.61
N GLN A 502 -12.47 14.25 10.10
CA GLN A 502 -12.26 15.58 9.48
C GLN A 502 -13.14 15.74 8.23
N ALA A 503 -13.47 16.96 7.85
CA ALA A 503 -14.25 17.24 6.65
C ALA A 503 -13.53 16.75 5.38
N ILE A 504 -14.29 16.35 4.37
CA ILE A 504 -13.72 16.07 3.05
C ILE A 504 -13.48 17.40 2.35
N ASP A 505 -12.24 17.86 2.41
CA ASP A 505 -11.77 19.06 1.74
C ASP A 505 -10.29 18.90 1.33
N VAL A 506 -9.65 19.99 0.93
CA VAL A 506 -8.23 19.96 0.58
C VAL A 506 -7.32 19.84 1.80
N LYS A 507 -7.81 19.98 3.04
CA LYS A 507 -6.97 20.02 4.24
C LYS A 507 -6.59 18.60 4.64
N VAL A 508 -5.28 18.40 4.83
CA VAL A 508 -4.72 17.13 5.31
C VAL A 508 -3.75 17.44 6.46
N THR A 509 -3.83 16.62 7.50
CA THR A 509 -3.04 16.78 8.71
C THR A 509 -1.53 16.74 8.44
N SER A 510 -0.78 17.41 9.32
CA SER A 510 0.68 17.41 9.26
C SER A 510 1.27 16.01 9.44
N GLU A 511 0.60 15.14 10.20
CA GLU A 511 0.98 13.74 10.42
C GLU A 511 1.14 12.98 9.09
N LEU A 512 0.22 13.18 8.14
CA LEU A 512 0.25 12.52 6.83
C LEU A 512 1.05 13.29 5.77
N ARG A 513 1.15 14.62 5.89
CA ARG A 513 1.86 15.46 4.91
C ARG A 513 3.35 15.60 5.15
N ASN A 514 3.82 15.41 6.39
CA ASN A 514 5.22 15.65 6.74
C ASN A 514 5.90 14.47 7.44
N PHE A 515 5.15 13.57 8.05
CA PHE A 515 5.71 12.51 8.91
C PHE A 515 5.36 11.09 8.46
N LEU A 516 4.79 10.91 7.26
CA LEU A 516 4.39 9.59 6.77
C LEU A 516 5.62 8.68 6.72
N PHE A 517 5.61 7.60 7.50
CA PHE A 517 6.72 6.65 7.66
C PHE A 517 8.05 7.24 8.19
N GLY A 518 8.02 8.34 8.94
CA GLY A 518 9.19 8.80 9.68
C GLY A 518 9.33 10.32 9.77
N SER A 519 10.39 10.78 10.43
CA SER A 519 10.64 12.22 10.54
C SER A 519 11.16 12.81 9.22
N PRO A 520 10.76 14.05 8.86
CA PRO A 520 11.28 14.76 7.69
C PRO A 520 12.81 14.79 7.66
N GLY A 521 13.40 14.52 6.49
CA GLY A 521 14.87 14.43 6.32
C GLY A 521 15.52 13.21 6.99
N GLN A 522 14.73 12.32 7.61
CA GLN A 522 15.15 11.03 8.17
C GLN A 522 14.25 9.87 7.72
N GLY A 523 13.58 10.01 6.56
CA GLY A 523 12.73 8.95 5.98
C GLY A 523 11.23 9.23 5.96
N GLY A 524 10.75 10.38 6.43
CA GLY A 524 9.35 10.78 6.26
C GLY A 524 8.97 11.06 4.79
N LEU A 525 7.68 10.94 4.46
CA LEU A 525 7.07 11.22 3.17
C LEU A 525 5.89 12.22 3.30
N ASP A 526 5.41 12.71 2.16
CA ASP A 526 4.21 13.56 2.07
C ASP A 526 3.12 12.83 1.27
N LEU A 527 2.10 12.32 1.95
CA LEU A 527 1.03 11.54 1.33
C LEU A 527 0.28 12.31 0.23
N VAL A 528 0.09 13.62 0.41
CA VAL A 528 -0.58 14.47 -0.59
C VAL A 528 0.30 14.63 -1.81
N ALA A 529 1.60 14.88 -1.61
CA ALA A 529 2.54 14.97 -2.72
C ALA A 529 2.61 13.64 -3.50
N LEU A 530 2.60 12.50 -2.80
CA LEU A 530 2.54 11.17 -3.41
C LEU A 530 1.24 10.98 -4.23
N ASN A 531 0.07 11.41 -3.72
CA ASN A 531 -1.20 11.28 -4.45
C ASN A 531 -1.22 12.11 -5.74
N ILE A 532 -0.74 13.36 -5.69
CA ILE A 532 -0.64 14.23 -6.87
C ILE A 532 0.36 13.64 -7.87
N GLN A 533 1.53 13.21 -7.41
CA GLN A 533 2.57 12.63 -8.26
C GLN A 533 2.10 11.32 -8.90
N ARG A 534 1.35 10.48 -8.17
CA ARG A 534 0.74 9.24 -8.67
C ARG A 534 -0.28 9.52 -9.76
N GLY A 535 -1.14 10.52 -9.59
CA GLY A 535 -2.04 10.95 -10.66
C GLY A 535 -1.28 11.31 -11.94
N ARG A 536 -0.19 12.07 -11.80
CA ARG A 536 0.66 12.46 -12.94
C ARG A 536 1.37 11.27 -13.59
N ASP A 537 1.81 10.31 -12.77
CA ASP A 537 2.41 9.07 -13.23
C ASP A 537 1.45 8.20 -14.02
N HIS A 538 0.20 8.11 -13.57
CA HIS A 538 -0.83 7.33 -14.23
C HIS A 538 -1.42 8.02 -15.48
N GLY A 539 -0.93 9.22 -15.82
CA GLY A 539 -1.48 10.01 -16.91
C GLY A 539 -2.95 10.34 -16.70
N VAL A 540 -3.38 10.61 -15.46
CA VAL A 540 -4.77 11.01 -15.22
C VAL A 540 -5.02 12.42 -15.79
N PRO A 541 -6.17 12.66 -16.43
CA PRO A 541 -6.54 13.98 -16.92
C PRO A 541 -6.55 15.04 -15.82
N SER A 542 -6.44 16.32 -16.22
CA SER A 542 -6.66 17.44 -15.31
C SER A 542 -8.08 17.42 -14.71
N TYR A 543 -8.27 18.17 -13.63
CA TYR A 543 -9.57 18.39 -13.02
C TYR A 543 -10.65 18.80 -14.03
N ASN A 544 -10.39 19.82 -14.86
CA ASN A 544 -11.38 20.31 -15.82
C ASN A 544 -11.60 19.35 -16.99
N ASP A 545 -10.59 18.58 -17.41
CA ASP A 545 -10.75 17.57 -18.45
C ASP A 545 -11.59 16.40 -17.95
N MET A 546 -11.39 15.97 -16.71
CA MET A 546 -12.24 14.94 -16.10
C MET A 546 -13.68 15.44 -15.91
N ARG A 547 -13.89 16.72 -15.56
CA ARG A 547 -15.24 17.31 -15.55
C ARG A 547 -15.93 17.20 -16.90
N ASP A 548 -15.23 17.50 -17.99
CA ASP A 548 -15.77 17.40 -19.35
C ASP A 548 -16.14 15.95 -19.70
N GLN A 549 -15.33 14.96 -19.30
CA GLN A 549 -15.62 13.53 -19.50
C GLN A 549 -16.92 13.10 -18.81
N PHE A 550 -17.22 13.66 -17.63
CA PHE A 550 -18.47 13.44 -16.90
C PHE A 550 -19.62 14.35 -17.35
N GLY A 551 -19.45 15.13 -18.43
CA GLY A 551 -20.46 16.06 -18.93
C GLY A 551 -20.72 17.24 -17.98
N LEU A 552 -19.84 17.47 -17.01
CA LEU A 552 -19.90 18.59 -16.09
C LEU A 552 -19.25 19.82 -16.71
N ALA A 553 -19.81 21.00 -16.44
CA ALA A 553 -19.25 22.25 -16.97
C ALA A 553 -17.83 22.49 -16.45
N ARG A 554 -16.87 22.74 -17.35
CA ARG A 554 -15.53 23.21 -17.00
C ARG A 554 -15.59 24.51 -16.20
N LYS A 555 -14.79 24.60 -15.15
CA LYS A 555 -14.67 25.82 -14.34
C LYS A 555 -13.76 26.82 -15.06
N GLN A 556 -14.20 28.07 -15.17
CA GLN A 556 -13.51 29.14 -15.91
C GLN A 556 -12.65 30.03 -15.01
N SER A 557 -12.86 29.98 -13.69
CA SER A 557 -12.08 30.72 -12.70
C SER A 557 -12.00 29.94 -11.38
N PHE A 558 -11.01 30.25 -10.55
CA PHE A 558 -10.83 29.62 -9.23
C PHE A 558 -12.07 29.81 -8.32
N SER A 559 -12.77 30.94 -8.45
CA SER A 559 -14.02 31.21 -7.74
C SER A 559 -15.20 30.32 -8.15
N GLU A 560 -15.11 29.64 -9.30
CA GLU A 560 -16.11 28.65 -9.70
C GLU A 560 -15.77 27.25 -9.18
N VAL A 561 -14.53 26.99 -8.76
CA VAL A 561 -14.09 25.69 -8.22
C VAL A 561 -14.68 25.46 -6.83
N THR A 562 -14.60 26.47 -5.97
CA THR A 562 -14.95 26.39 -4.54
C THR A 562 -15.58 27.68 -4.04
N SER A 563 -16.46 27.59 -3.05
CA SER A 563 -17.02 28.75 -2.34
C SER A 563 -16.05 29.36 -1.31
N ASP A 564 -15.01 28.62 -0.91
CA ASP A 564 -14.00 29.07 0.05
C ASP A 564 -13.05 30.10 -0.58
N THR A 565 -13.15 31.36 -0.12
CA THR A 565 -12.34 32.46 -0.62
C THR A 565 -10.85 32.36 -0.27
N GLU A 566 -10.49 31.69 0.84
CA GLU A 566 -9.08 31.47 1.20
C GLU A 566 -8.46 30.42 0.27
N LEU A 567 -9.20 29.34 0.00
CA LEU A 567 -8.79 28.33 -0.98
C LEU A 567 -8.69 28.91 -2.40
N GLN A 568 -9.60 29.80 -2.82
CA GLN A 568 -9.49 30.50 -4.10
C GLN A 568 -8.16 31.24 -4.23
N VAL A 569 -7.74 31.96 -3.19
CA VAL A 569 -6.46 32.69 -3.18
C VAL A 569 -5.28 31.74 -3.22
N ALA A 570 -5.33 30.63 -2.48
CA ALA A 570 -4.27 29.62 -2.48
C ALA A 570 -4.13 28.93 -3.85
N LEU A 571 -5.25 28.63 -4.51
CA LEU A 571 -5.28 28.08 -5.87
C LEU A 571 -4.69 29.07 -6.88
N GLU A 572 -5.11 30.35 -6.85
CA GLU A 572 -4.60 31.40 -7.75
C GLU A 572 -3.10 31.67 -7.54
N ALA A 573 -2.62 31.54 -6.30
CA ALA A 573 -1.19 31.68 -5.99
C ALA A 573 -0.35 30.48 -6.44
N THR A 574 -0.97 29.32 -6.65
CA THR A 574 -0.28 28.05 -6.94
C THR A 574 -0.34 27.68 -8.41
N TYR A 575 -1.51 27.76 -9.03
CA TYR A 575 -1.75 27.35 -10.42
C TYR A 575 -1.88 28.56 -11.35
N ALA A 576 -1.35 28.45 -12.57
CA ALA A 576 -1.47 29.50 -13.58
C ALA A 576 -2.87 29.56 -14.20
N SER A 577 -3.51 28.40 -14.37
CA SER A 577 -4.88 28.24 -14.87
C SER A 577 -5.65 27.22 -14.05
N VAL A 578 -6.99 27.32 -14.07
CA VAL A 578 -7.90 26.31 -13.53
C VAL A 578 -7.75 24.96 -14.26
N ASP A 579 -7.35 25.01 -15.54
CA ASP A 579 -7.07 23.80 -16.33
C ASP A 579 -5.78 23.07 -15.90
N ASP A 580 -4.93 23.70 -15.08
CA ASP A 580 -3.69 23.07 -14.58
C ASP A 580 -3.91 22.30 -13.27
N ILE A 581 -5.11 22.37 -12.67
CA ILE A 581 -5.39 21.73 -11.39
C ILE A 581 -5.36 20.20 -11.56
N ASP A 582 -4.53 19.53 -10.76
CA ASP A 582 -4.47 18.08 -10.70
C ASP A 582 -5.79 17.52 -10.15
N LEU A 583 -6.27 16.40 -10.70
CA LEU A 583 -7.59 15.84 -10.40
C LEU A 583 -7.84 15.62 -8.89
N PHE A 584 -6.85 15.11 -8.15
CA PHE A 584 -6.93 14.93 -6.69
C PHE A 584 -7.24 16.24 -5.98
N THR A 585 -6.48 17.30 -6.25
CA THR A 585 -6.67 18.62 -5.67
C THR A 585 -8.01 19.23 -6.10
N GLY A 586 -8.35 19.15 -7.38
CA GLY A 586 -9.56 19.76 -7.91
C GLY A 586 -10.84 19.12 -7.40
N GLY A 587 -10.88 17.78 -7.29
CA GLY A 587 -12.04 17.09 -6.77
C GLY A 587 -12.27 17.28 -5.28
N LEU A 588 -11.20 17.40 -4.47
CA LEU A 588 -11.29 17.79 -3.05
C LEU A 588 -11.67 19.26 -2.84
N ALA A 589 -11.36 20.13 -3.80
CA ALA A 589 -11.67 21.55 -3.72
C ALA A 589 -13.16 21.86 -3.99
N GLU A 590 -13.90 20.96 -4.62
CA GLU A 590 -15.32 21.20 -4.91
C GLU A 590 -16.15 21.23 -3.63
N ASP A 591 -17.07 22.19 -3.54
CA ASP A 591 -18.04 22.22 -2.44
C ASP A 591 -18.89 20.93 -2.46
N PRO A 592 -19.17 20.33 -1.29
CA PRO A 592 -19.96 19.10 -1.20
C PRO A 592 -21.39 19.33 -1.72
N VAL A 593 -21.99 18.29 -2.32
CA VAL A 593 -23.42 18.28 -2.69
C VAL A 593 -24.28 17.99 -1.45
N ALA A 594 -24.15 18.86 -0.45
CA ALA A 594 -24.68 18.68 0.89
C ALA A 594 -26.21 18.63 0.94
N GLU A 595 -26.89 19.29 0.00
CA GLU A 595 -28.35 19.26 -0.12
C GLU A 595 -28.90 17.86 -0.47
N GLU A 596 -28.05 16.97 -1.01
CA GLU A 596 -28.37 15.56 -1.27
C GLU A 596 -27.68 14.62 -0.27
N GLY A 597 -27.12 15.16 0.82
CA GLY A 597 -26.43 14.38 1.84
C GLY A 597 -25.04 13.88 1.43
N SER A 598 -24.52 14.33 0.29
CA SER A 598 -23.18 13.93 -0.16
C SER A 598 -22.10 14.78 0.51
N GLN A 599 -21.06 14.11 1.01
CA GLN A 599 -19.84 14.76 1.49
C GLN A 599 -18.85 15.07 0.35
N LEU A 600 -19.10 14.56 -0.85
CA LEU A 600 -18.25 14.79 -2.02
C LEU A 600 -18.82 15.91 -2.89
N GLY A 601 -17.92 16.63 -3.57
CA GLY A 601 -18.30 17.54 -4.64
C GLY A 601 -18.84 16.82 -5.88
N PRO A 602 -19.49 17.54 -6.82
CA PRO A 602 -20.14 16.95 -7.98
C PRO A 602 -19.29 15.96 -8.79
N LEU A 603 -18.01 16.25 -9.00
CA LEU A 603 -17.13 15.42 -9.81
C LEU A 603 -16.81 14.09 -9.11
N PHE A 604 -16.29 14.15 -7.88
CA PHE A 604 -15.94 12.94 -7.13
C PHE A 604 -17.18 12.11 -6.78
N ARG A 605 -18.32 12.74 -6.49
CA ARG A 605 -19.59 12.03 -6.32
C ARG A 605 -19.95 11.24 -7.58
N ALA A 606 -19.85 11.84 -8.77
CA ALA A 606 -20.15 11.15 -10.03
C ALA A 606 -19.19 9.98 -10.30
N MET A 607 -17.88 10.20 -10.12
CA MET A 607 -16.85 9.17 -10.29
C MET A 607 -17.04 7.97 -9.36
N VAL A 608 -17.29 8.24 -8.06
CA VAL A 608 -17.52 7.19 -7.06
C VAL A 608 -18.82 6.45 -7.36
N THR A 609 -19.90 7.17 -7.69
CA THR A 609 -21.19 6.56 -8.05
C THR A 609 -21.03 5.59 -9.22
N GLU A 610 -20.43 6.04 -10.33
CA GLU A 610 -20.28 5.19 -11.52
C GLU A 610 -19.40 3.96 -11.26
N GLN A 611 -18.30 4.10 -10.52
CA GLN A 611 -17.46 2.95 -10.17
C GLN A 611 -18.23 1.91 -9.35
N PHE A 612 -18.91 2.33 -8.28
CA PHE A 612 -19.63 1.38 -7.43
C PHE A 612 -20.85 0.79 -8.15
N GLU A 613 -21.53 1.51 -9.05
CA GLU A 613 -22.55 0.90 -9.90
C GLU A 613 -21.96 -0.18 -10.81
N ALA A 614 -20.80 0.07 -11.43
CA ALA A 614 -20.12 -0.93 -12.26
C ALA A 614 -19.69 -2.17 -11.46
N LEU A 615 -19.19 -1.98 -10.23
CA LEU A 615 -18.82 -3.07 -9.33
C LEU A 615 -20.01 -3.93 -8.92
N ARG A 616 -21.18 -3.32 -8.71
CA ARG A 616 -22.42 -4.03 -8.34
C ARG A 616 -23.05 -4.73 -9.53
N ASP A 617 -23.24 -4.00 -10.62
CA ASP A 617 -24.07 -4.44 -11.75
C ASP A 617 -23.31 -5.43 -12.64
N GLY A 618 -21.98 -5.29 -12.72
CA GLY A 618 -21.10 -6.21 -13.44
C GLY A 618 -20.70 -7.47 -12.67
N ASP A 619 -21.10 -7.62 -11.40
CA ASP A 619 -20.73 -8.77 -10.58
C ASP A 619 -21.78 -9.88 -10.63
N ARG A 620 -21.43 -11.01 -11.24
CA ARG A 620 -22.31 -12.20 -11.27
C ARG A 620 -22.51 -12.83 -9.90
N PHE A 621 -21.56 -12.63 -8.98
CA PHE A 621 -21.63 -13.11 -7.61
C PHE A 621 -22.13 -12.05 -6.62
N TRP A 622 -22.69 -10.93 -7.12
CA TRP A 622 -23.40 -9.96 -6.28
C TRP A 622 -24.43 -10.66 -5.40
N TYR A 623 -24.46 -10.36 -4.10
CA TYR A 623 -25.19 -11.17 -3.13
C TYR A 623 -26.68 -11.31 -3.46
N GLN A 624 -27.33 -10.25 -3.96
CA GLN A 624 -28.76 -10.28 -4.33
C GLN A 624 -29.05 -11.12 -5.59
N ASN A 625 -28.02 -11.46 -6.36
CA ASN A 625 -28.11 -12.33 -7.54
C ASN A 625 -27.70 -13.78 -7.23
N TYR A 626 -26.76 -13.98 -6.31
CA TYR A 626 -26.10 -15.26 -6.08
C TYR A 626 -26.60 -16.05 -4.87
N LEU A 627 -27.07 -15.36 -3.82
CA LEU A 627 -27.56 -16.01 -2.61
C LEU A 627 -28.96 -16.62 -2.82
N THR A 628 -29.23 -17.66 -2.04
CA THR A 628 -30.59 -18.21 -1.89
C THR A 628 -31.46 -17.28 -1.04
N ASP A 629 -32.79 -17.43 -1.10
CA ASP A 629 -33.71 -16.68 -0.23
C ASP A 629 -33.37 -16.86 1.27
N GLU A 630 -32.99 -18.08 1.68
CA GLU A 630 -32.62 -18.38 3.07
C GLU A 630 -31.33 -17.68 3.50
N GLU A 631 -30.33 -17.57 2.61
CA GLU A 631 -29.10 -16.83 2.87
C GLU A 631 -29.33 -15.31 2.80
N LEU A 632 -30.19 -14.84 1.90
CA LEU A 632 -30.58 -13.42 1.86
C LEU A 632 -31.25 -13.00 3.17
N ASP A 633 -32.09 -13.83 3.75
CA ASP A 633 -32.68 -13.60 5.08
C ASP A 633 -31.62 -13.51 6.19
N MET A 634 -30.44 -14.12 6.03
CA MET A 634 -29.33 -14.00 6.98
C MET A 634 -28.55 -12.69 6.82
N ILE A 635 -28.53 -12.11 5.62
CA ILE A 635 -27.79 -10.89 5.28
C ILE A 635 -28.67 -9.64 5.41
N ASP A 636 -29.99 -9.78 5.22
CA ASP A 636 -30.92 -8.66 5.27
C ASP A 636 -30.88 -7.96 6.63
N GLY A 637 -30.52 -6.68 6.61
CA GLY A 637 -30.41 -5.85 7.80
C GLY A 637 -29.15 -6.06 8.65
N VAL A 638 -28.19 -6.90 8.22
CA VAL A 638 -26.88 -6.99 8.90
C VAL A 638 -26.14 -5.67 8.77
N THR A 639 -25.70 -5.12 9.91
CA THR A 639 -24.89 -3.91 9.96
C THR A 639 -23.46 -4.21 10.40
N LEU A 640 -22.55 -3.26 10.17
CA LEU A 640 -21.20 -3.34 10.72
C LEU A 640 -21.21 -3.38 12.26
N ALA A 641 -22.19 -2.73 12.91
CA ALA A 641 -22.34 -2.81 14.36
C ALA A 641 -22.64 -4.25 14.82
N ASP A 642 -23.46 -4.99 14.07
CA ASP A 642 -23.77 -6.39 14.37
C ASP A 642 -22.55 -7.29 14.22
N VAL A 643 -21.76 -7.11 13.15
CA VAL A 643 -20.49 -7.84 12.97
C VAL A 643 -19.52 -7.55 14.12
N ILE A 644 -19.41 -6.28 14.57
CA ILE A 644 -18.58 -5.92 15.72
C ILE A 644 -19.07 -6.63 16.99
N ARG A 645 -20.38 -6.58 17.28
CA ARG A 645 -20.97 -7.20 18.48
C ARG A 645 -20.89 -8.72 18.47
N ASN A 646 -20.93 -9.34 17.29
CA ASN A 646 -20.82 -10.80 17.14
C ASN A 646 -19.40 -11.32 17.41
N ASN A 647 -18.38 -10.47 17.29
CA ASN A 647 -16.96 -10.87 17.32
C ASN A 647 -16.13 -10.20 18.43
N THR A 648 -16.79 -9.46 19.34
CA THR A 648 -16.15 -8.75 20.46
C THR A 648 -17.03 -8.76 21.71
N GLY A 649 -16.53 -8.20 22.82
CA GLY A 649 -17.32 -7.89 24.01
C GLY A 649 -18.08 -6.56 23.93
N ILE A 650 -18.03 -5.85 22.79
CA ILE A 650 -18.72 -4.56 22.61
C ILE A 650 -20.23 -4.81 22.53
N GLY A 651 -21.01 -4.04 23.28
CA GLY A 651 -22.47 -4.06 23.27
C GLY A 651 -23.08 -2.79 22.69
N ASN A 652 -24.03 -2.23 23.43
CA ASN A 652 -24.80 -1.05 23.01
C ASN A 652 -24.06 0.27 23.24
N GLU A 653 -22.79 0.24 23.67
CA GLU A 653 -21.98 1.45 23.81
C GLU A 653 -21.56 2.07 22.48
N ILE A 654 -21.60 1.31 21.37
CA ILE A 654 -21.46 1.83 20.01
C ILE A 654 -22.84 2.03 19.35
N PRO A 655 -22.99 3.00 18.43
CA PRO A 655 -24.22 3.20 17.64
C PRO A 655 -24.60 1.95 16.82
N ASP A 656 -25.89 1.81 16.48
CA ASP A 656 -26.37 0.73 15.60
C ASP A 656 -25.93 0.92 14.14
N ASN A 657 -25.70 2.16 13.72
CA ASN A 657 -25.00 2.49 12.48
C ASN A 657 -23.71 3.20 12.87
N VAL A 658 -22.61 2.46 12.84
CA VAL A 658 -21.30 2.96 13.31
C VAL A 658 -20.71 4.03 12.43
N PHE A 659 -21.23 4.27 11.21
CA PHE A 659 -20.79 5.35 10.33
C PHE A 659 -21.25 6.72 10.80
N TYR A 660 -22.10 6.81 11.82
CA TYR A 660 -22.50 8.04 12.48
C TYR A 660 -22.13 7.99 13.96
N VAL A 661 -21.62 9.10 14.50
CA VAL A 661 -21.40 9.18 15.96
C VAL A 661 -22.76 9.30 16.68
N ASN A 662 -22.82 8.85 17.92
CA ASN A 662 -24.02 9.08 18.74
C ASN A 662 -24.27 10.59 18.90
N ASP A 663 -25.47 11.05 18.54
CA ASP A 663 -25.95 12.40 18.86
C ASP A 663 -25.94 12.58 20.38
N SER A 664 -24.86 13.14 20.91
CA SER A 664 -24.78 13.57 22.30
C SER A 664 -25.40 14.96 22.46
N THR A 665 -26.57 15.22 21.85
CA THR A 665 -27.40 16.40 22.11
C THR A 665 -28.89 16.15 21.84
N ASN A 666 -29.64 15.85 22.90
CA ASN A 666 -30.84 16.62 23.26
C ASN A 666 -30.75 17.03 24.72
#